data_AF-A0A2G6G1N1-F1
#
_entry.id   AF-A0A2G6G1N1-F1
#
_cell.length_a   1.000
_cell.length_b   1.000
_cell.length_c   1.000
_cell.angle_alpha   90.00
_cell.angle_beta   90.00
_cell.angle_gamma   90.00
#
_symmetry.space_group_name_H-M   'P 1'
#
loop_
_entity.id
_entity.type
_entity.pdbx_description
1 polymer ?
#
loop_
_entity_poly.entity_id
_entity_poly.type
_entity_poly.pdbx_seq_one_letter_code
_entity_poly.pdbx_strand_id
1 'polypeptide(L)'
;MSTIKLTINGKDVEARPGQTILEVVHEQELDTIPTLCHSPELKPYGSCFVCVVEVEGRPNLVPSCATRVMDGMKVETKNARIKASRKTALELLLSNHYADCISPCMQGCPAHVDAQGYIALSAMGETQKAVDLIREANPLPAVCGRICVRRCEVVCRRDDVDTPVAINNIKRFVTDQGDIYAADPVCEPDTGKSVGLVGSGPASLTAAWYLGRKGIKPVIYEALDRTGGMLRYGIPEYRLPDSVLDKEVEYIERAGAEIHCGVRIGKDITLDELRAKHDAVFIGAGAWTGKSMRVEGEHDTQGVVTGADWLPVQVETPQSLEGQVVVVVGGGNTAMDCARTAWRLNASKVIVVYRRTKAQMPADKMEIEDLLEEGVEIMELMAPIGIKRDNGKLQAIRCQRMVLGEPDDSGRRRPIPQEGSDFDLPCDLAISAIGQDTVLDGLTETDAGAVELTRWNTYAVDTTTLETNIPGVFAGGDAVDDGPTVVIDAIGDGQRAAKTMISYVLGTERQREPFVVNKSFWTKPGKQELGEIPESPRHELHLLEVDQRRNSFAEVATGFEFADNAHETARCLSCGCVRFDDCSLRLYGEEYDVDMNRYKGYVRKHKPDERHPYVSYDPNKCILCSRCIRTCERVLPISALGLVGRGFKTEMRPAMNDALQDTNCVSCGNCIDACPVGALTPKYAFQGRACLDTQDQLTHCGFCSVGCEVKVRRFGAASYYTTSNDVAGDYLCRYGRFGSELMIQSERLRAPRERDGHNHNPLALDEAVTRVVENLRAVARKHGPEAVGVFVSPEVTNEEMYLAARIAREGLGTGNIGSLAVLSGAGRSGAMDPVLGLTASTADRSCLATADLIICNNTAMESDHLVLNVDVIA
;
A
#
# COMPACT_ATOMS: atom_id res chain seq x y z
N MET A 1 26.34 44.08 -20.01
CA MET A 1 27.08 43.42 -18.89
C MET A 1 28.02 42.41 -19.49
N SER A 2 29.29 42.33 -19.04
CA SER A 2 30.25 41.34 -19.55
C SER A 2 29.82 39.93 -19.17
N THR A 3 29.60 39.07 -20.17
CA THR A 3 29.34 37.63 -19.98
C THR A 3 30.57 36.94 -19.40
N ILE A 4 30.33 35.97 -18.50
CA ILE A 4 31.37 35.11 -17.92
C ILE A 4 31.50 33.87 -18.79
N LYS A 5 32.72 33.48 -19.17
CA LYS A 5 32.96 32.24 -19.92
C LYS A 5 33.52 31.18 -18.99
N LEU A 6 32.94 29.99 -19.00
CA LEU A 6 33.38 28.86 -18.21
C LEU A 6 33.15 27.56 -18.98
N THR A 7 33.83 26.49 -18.58
CA THR A 7 33.65 25.15 -19.16
C THR A 7 32.99 24.25 -18.13
N ILE A 8 31.88 23.60 -18.48
CA ILE A 8 31.18 22.63 -17.62
C ILE A 8 31.09 21.31 -18.38
N ASN A 9 31.59 20.22 -17.79
CA ASN A 9 31.62 18.88 -18.42
C ASN A 9 32.25 18.90 -19.83
N GLY A 10 33.29 19.72 -20.03
CA GLY A 10 33.97 19.89 -21.31
C GLY A 10 33.24 20.77 -22.33
N LYS A 11 32.07 21.35 -22.00
CA LYS A 11 31.33 22.30 -22.85
C LYS A 11 31.56 23.72 -22.40
N ASP A 12 31.94 24.59 -23.33
CA ASP A 12 32.05 26.03 -23.07
C ASP A 12 30.66 26.67 -23.01
N VAL A 13 30.40 27.43 -21.95
CA VAL A 13 29.11 28.07 -21.69
C VAL A 13 29.31 29.53 -21.26
N GLU A 14 28.33 30.35 -21.59
CA GLU A 14 28.28 31.75 -21.17
C GLU A 14 27.27 31.90 -20.03
N ALA A 15 27.67 32.65 -19.00
CA ALA A 15 26.84 32.90 -17.82
C ALA A 15 26.77 34.38 -17.48
N ARG A 16 25.69 34.76 -16.79
CA ARG A 16 25.47 36.09 -16.25
C ARG A 16 26.29 36.26 -14.96
N PRO A 17 26.93 37.43 -14.74
CA PRO A 17 27.61 37.72 -13.49
C PRO A 17 26.70 37.50 -12.28
N GLY A 18 27.21 36.77 -11.29
CA GLY A 18 26.50 36.48 -10.05
C GLY A 18 25.74 35.16 -10.03
N GLN A 19 25.55 34.48 -11.17
CA GLN A 19 24.91 33.17 -11.17
C GLN A 19 25.73 32.13 -10.39
N THR A 20 25.03 31.17 -9.80
CA THR A 20 25.63 29.99 -9.19
C THR A 20 25.90 28.92 -10.25
N ILE A 21 26.80 27.98 -9.96
CA ILE A 21 27.06 26.85 -10.87
C ILE A 21 25.76 26.08 -11.14
N LEU A 22 24.92 25.88 -10.11
CA LEU A 22 23.66 25.16 -10.26
C LEU A 22 22.69 25.86 -11.21
N GLU A 23 22.54 27.18 -11.09
CA GLU A 23 21.68 27.99 -11.98
C GLU A 23 22.14 27.87 -13.44
N VAL A 24 23.44 27.99 -13.70
CA VAL A 24 23.99 27.86 -15.06
C VAL A 24 23.76 26.45 -15.62
N VAL A 25 23.97 25.41 -14.81
CA VAL A 25 23.76 24.02 -15.23
C VAL A 25 22.30 23.73 -15.59
N HIS A 26 21.35 24.26 -14.81
CA HIS A 26 19.92 24.08 -15.06
C HIS A 26 19.44 24.93 -16.25
N GLU A 27 19.81 26.22 -16.33
CA GLU A 27 19.41 27.10 -17.44
C GLU A 27 19.93 26.63 -18.81
N GLN A 28 21.10 25.98 -18.83
CA GLN A 28 21.72 25.45 -20.04
C GLN A 28 21.49 23.95 -20.25
N GLU A 29 20.67 23.32 -19.39
CA GLU A 29 20.30 21.89 -19.46
C GLU A 29 21.51 20.95 -19.57
N LEU A 30 22.61 21.26 -18.86
CA LEU A 30 23.88 20.55 -19.00
C LEU A 30 23.94 19.26 -18.19
N ASP A 31 23.22 19.22 -17.06
CA ASP A 31 23.16 18.09 -16.16
C ASP A 31 22.00 18.22 -15.16
N THR A 32 21.64 17.10 -14.51
CA THR A 32 20.73 17.06 -13.36
C THR A 32 21.55 16.95 -12.08
N ILE A 33 21.90 18.09 -11.47
CA ILE A 33 22.60 18.07 -10.17
C ILE A 33 21.56 17.85 -9.05
N PRO A 34 21.69 16.78 -8.25
CA PRO A 34 20.70 16.48 -7.22
C PRO A 34 20.73 17.51 -6.09
N THR A 35 19.54 17.91 -5.61
CA THR A 35 19.39 18.84 -4.48
C THR A 35 18.30 18.39 -3.52
N LEU A 36 18.51 18.63 -2.21
CA LEU A 36 17.51 18.39 -1.17
C LEU A 36 17.09 19.69 -0.47
N CYS A 37 18.04 20.56 -0.13
CA CYS A 37 17.80 21.81 0.61
C CYS A 37 17.62 23.06 -0.26
N HIS A 38 17.76 22.93 -1.59
CA HIS A 38 17.64 24.03 -2.54
C HIS A 38 16.19 24.24 -2.97
N SER A 39 15.82 25.49 -3.24
CA SER A 39 14.61 25.90 -3.96
C SER A 39 14.95 27.14 -4.78
N PRO A 40 14.50 27.28 -6.04
CA PRO A 40 14.81 28.45 -6.88
C PRO A 40 14.44 29.80 -6.25
N GLU A 41 13.37 29.86 -5.46
CA GLU A 41 12.90 31.09 -4.81
C GLU A 41 13.71 31.47 -3.55
N LEU A 42 14.55 30.57 -3.07
CA LEU A 42 15.24 30.70 -1.80
C LEU A 42 16.73 30.93 -2.05
N LYS A 43 17.33 31.84 -1.28
CA LYS A 43 18.79 32.06 -1.30
C LYS A 43 19.57 30.74 -1.14
N PRO A 44 20.80 30.61 -1.62
CA PRO A 44 21.61 29.43 -1.37
C PRO A 44 21.76 29.11 0.13
N TYR A 45 21.56 27.83 0.51
CA TYR A 45 21.74 27.36 1.90
C TYR A 45 22.91 26.39 2.05
N GLY A 46 23.07 25.46 1.10
CA GLY A 46 24.23 24.58 1.03
C GLY A 46 24.38 23.56 2.17
N SER A 47 23.29 23.15 2.83
CA SER A 47 23.37 22.26 4.00
C SER A 47 23.37 20.76 3.70
N CYS A 48 22.77 20.33 2.58
CA CYS A 48 22.61 18.89 2.31
C CYS A 48 23.84 18.25 1.65
N PHE A 49 24.74 19.04 1.06
CA PHE A 49 25.95 18.59 0.34
C PHE A 49 25.75 17.58 -0.80
N VAL A 50 24.51 17.28 -1.18
CA VAL A 50 24.20 16.41 -2.33
C VAL A 50 24.52 17.11 -3.67
N CYS A 51 24.48 18.45 -3.72
CA CYS A 51 24.74 19.25 -4.92
C CYS A 51 26.23 19.53 -5.18
N VAL A 52 27.16 18.78 -4.56
CA VAL A 52 28.58 19.03 -4.72
C VAL A 52 29.07 18.74 -6.14
N VAL A 53 30.02 19.55 -6.60
CA VAL A 53 30.70 19.47 -7.89
C VAL A 53 32.20 19.69 -7.72
N GLU A 54 32.98 19.28 -8.72
CA GLU A 54 34.43 19.50 -8.75
C GLU A 54 34.75 20.73 -9.60
N VAL A 55 35.67 21.57 -9.13
CA VAL A 55 36.15 22.75 -9.84
C VAL A 55 37.66 22.63 -9.96
N GLU A 56 38.19 22.72 -11.18
CA GLU A 56 39.63 22.59 -11.44
C GLU A 56 40.42 23.61 -10.59
N GLY A 57 41.51 23.15 -9.98
CA GLY A 57 42.35 23.97 -9.10
C GLY A 57 41.82 24.15 -7.67
N ARG A 58 40.65 23.61 -7.31
CA ARG A 58 40.18 23.57 -5.91
C ARG A 58 40.40 22.19 -5.27
N PRO A 59 40.96 22.13 -4.05
CA PRO A 59 41.23 20.85 -3.40
C PRO A 59 39.97 20.14 -2.91
N ASN A 60 38.89 20.88 -2.61
CA ASN A 60 37.63 20.33 -2.08
C ASN A 60 36.52 20.43 -3.13
N LEU A 61 35.59 19.47 -3.10
CA LEU A 61 34.33 19.62 -3.80
C LEU A 61 33.55 20.80 -3.21
N VAL A 62 32.83 21.52 -4.06
CA VAL A 62 32.11 22.73 -3.67
C VAL A 62 30.61 22.57 -3.94
N PRO A 63 29.73 23.15 -3.10
CA PRO A 63 28.29 23.11 -3.35
C PRO A 63 27.95 23.98 -4.58
N SER A 64 27.39 23.36 -5.62
CA SER A 64 27.04 24.09 -6.86
C SER A 64 25.99 25.17 -6.62
N CYS A 65 25.08 24.94 -5.67
CA CYS A 65 23.98 25.85 -5.36
C CYS A 65 24.42 27.17 -4.71
N ALA A 66 25.65 27.24 -4.17
CA ALA A 66 26.15 28.43 -3.46
C ALA A 66 27.42 29.02 -4.10
N THR A 67 28.09 28.25 -4.96
CA THR A 67 29.32 28.69 -5.60
C THR A 67 28.99 29.52 -6.83
N ARG A 68 29.40 30.79 -6.84
CA ARG A 68 29.24 31.68 -8.01
C ARG A 68 30.23 31.32 -9.12
N VAL A 69 29.79 31.43 -10.36
CA VAL A 69 30.65 31.22 -11.53
C VAL A 69 31.66 32.36 -11.68
N MET A 70 32.84 32.03 -12.21
CA MET A 70 33.93 32.97 -12.49
C MET A 70 34.49 32.68 -13.88
N ASP A 71 35.11 33.69 -14.48
CA ASP A 71 35.69 33.57 -15.82
C ASP A 71 36.84 32.54 -15.83
N GLY A 72 36.87 31.69 -16.85
CA GLY A 72 37.81 30.58 -16.98
C GLY A 72 37.59 29.43 -16.00
N MET A 73 36.49 29.41 -15.24
CA MET A 73 36.17 28.30 -14.34
C MET A 73 35.94 27.02 -15.15
N LYS A 74 36.45 25.89 -14.65
CA LYS A 74 36.19 24.57 -15.24
C LYS A 74 35.56 23.67 -14.19
N VAL A 75 34.39 23.13 -14.51
CA VAL A 75 33.54 22.40 -13.58
C VAL A 75 33.25 21.00 -14.14
N GLU A 76 33.41 19.99 -13.29
CA GLU A 76 32.86 18.66 -13.52
C GLU A 76 31.70 18.40 -12.56
N THR A 77 30.57 17.93 -13.08
CA THR A 77 29.38 17.63 -12.27
C THR A 77 29.25 16.14 -11.93
N LYS A 78 30.02 15.29 -12.63
CA LYS A 78 29.97 13.82 -12.55
C LYS A 78 31.36 13.21 -12.65
N ASN A 79 31.82 12.62 -11.55
CA ASN A 79 32.98 11.73 -11.51
C ASN A 79 32.90 10.82 -10.26
N ALA A 80 33.83 9.87 -10.13
CA ALA A 80 33.84 8.91 -9.02
C ALA A 80 33.93 9.59 -7.63
N ARG A 81 34.68 10.70 -7.54
CA ARG A 81 34.86 11.46 -6.30
C ARG A 81 33.56 12.16 -5.88
N ILE A 82 32.87 12.78 -6.82
CA ILE A 82 31.55 13.40 -6.61
C ILE A 82 30.53 12.34 -6.18
N LYS A 83 30.46 11.21 -6.89
CA LYS A 83 29.53 10.11 -6.57
C LYS A 83 29.75 9.59 -5.14
N ALA A 84 31.00 9.36 -4.74
CA ALA A 84 31.36 8.92 -3.39
C ALA A 84 30.99 9.96 -2.31
N SER A 85 31.19 11.26 -2.59
CA SER A 85 30.81 12.33 -1.68
C SER A 85 29.29 12.44 -1.52
N ARG A 86 28.53 12.33 -2.62
CA ARG A 86 27.05 12.33 -2.59
C ARG A 86 26.50 11.14 -1.81
N LYS A 87 27.00 9.94 -2.09
CA LYS A 87 26.67 8.71 -1.33
C LYS A 87 26.90 8.92 0.17
N THR A 88 28.08 9.44 0.55
CA THR A 88 28.41 9.71 1.96
C THR A 88 27.45 10.73 2.60
N ALA A 89 27.11 11.81 1.89
CA ALA A 89 26.15 12.80 2.39
C ALA A 89 24.76 12.17 2.62
N LEU A 90 24.28 11.34 1.70
CA LEU A 90 23.00 10.64 1.83
C LEU A 90 23.02 9.61 2.98
N GLU A 91 24.08 8.82 3.13
CA GLU A 91 24.25 7.87 4.24
C GLU A 91 24.20 8.59 5.60
N LEU A 92 24.80 9.79 5.69
CA LEU A 92 24.73 10.63 6.91
C LEU A 92 23.33 11.21 7.15
N LEU A 93 22.63 11.65 6.10
CA LEU A 93 21.23 12.13 6.23
C LEU A 93 20.28 11.01 6.66
N LEU A 94 20.53 9.78 6.21
CA LEU A 94 19.76 8.58 6.54
C LEU A 94 20.13 7.99 7.92
N SER A 95 21.26 8.37 8.51
CA SER A 95 21.76 7.84 9.80
C SER A 95 20.82 8.02 11.00
N ASN A 96 19.78 8.86 10.86
CA ASN A 96 18.75 9.11 11.87
C ASN A 96 17.32 9.14 11.25
N HIS A 97 17.13 8.56 10.07
CA HIS A 97 15.83 8.55 9.38
C HIS A 97 14.97 7.37 9.86
N TYR A 98 14.11 7.63 10.85
CA TYR A 98 13.31 6.62 11.54
C TYR A 98 11.88 6.51 10.99
N ALA A 99 11.76 6.14 9.72
CA ALA A 99 10.47 6.08 9.03
C ALA A 99 10.28 4.76 8.29
N ASP A 100 9.03 4.50 7.89
CA ASP A 100 8.69 3.40 7.00
C ASP A 100 8.34 3.98 5.64
N CYS A 101 9.15 3.65 4.63
CA CYS A 101 8.88 4.00 3.24
C CYS A 101 7.62 3.28 2.75
N ILE A 102 7.52 1.99 3.07
CA ILE A 102 6.38 1.12 2.77
C ILE A 102 5.73 0.62 4.06
N SER A 103 4.44 0.27 3.99
CA SER A 103 3.69 -0.15 5.18
C SER A 103 4.16 -1.53 5.70
N PRO A 104 4.13 -1.79 7.03
CA PRO A 104 4.51 -3.10 7.57
C PRO A 104 3.71 -4.26 6.97
N CYS A 105 2.43 -4.05 6.67
CA CYS A 105 1.57 -5.05 6.03
C CYS A 105 2.00 -5.36 4.59
N MET A 106 2.50 -4.39 3.83
CA MET A 106 3.13 -4.62 2.52
C MET A 106 4.46 -5.35 2.67
N GLN A 107 5.26 -5.01 3.68
CA GLN A 107 6.53 -5.72 3.95
C GLN A 107 6.34 -7.18 4.33
N GLY A 108 5.34 -7.47 5.17
CA GLY A 108 5.06 -8.83 5.63
C GLY A 108 4.32 -9.70 4.61
N CYS A 109 3.80 -9.10 3.53
CA CYS A 109 3.21 -9.84 2.43
C CYS A 109 4.32 -10.40 1.53
N PRO A 110 4.38 -11.73 1.31
CA PRO A 110 5.39 -12.35 0.44
C PRO A 110 5.37 -11.84 -1.01
N ALA A 111 4.20 -11.42 -1.50
CA ALA A 111 4.03 -10.81 -2.82
C ALA A 111 4.15 -9.28 -2.82
N HIS A 112 4.41 -8.65 -1.66
CA HIS A 112 4.50 -7.19 -1.49
C HIS A 112 3.26 -6.40 -1.96
N VAL A 113 2.06 -6.93 -1.73
CA VAL A 113 0.80 -6.24 -2.05
C VAL A 113 0.66 -4.96 -1.21
N ASP A 114 0.34 -3.83 -1.85
CA ASP A 114 0.09 -2.56 -1.16
C ASP A 114 -1.27 -2.55 -0.43
N ALA A 115 -1.27 -3.17 0.76
CA ALA A 115 -2.43 -3.20 1.63
C ALA A 115 -2.92 -1.83 2.07
N GLN A 116 -2.02 -0.87 2.25
CA GLN A 116 -2.41 0.47 2.64
C GLN A 116 -3.16 1.13 1.46
N GLY A 117 -2.56 1.16 0.28
CA GLY A 117 -3.16 1.77 -0.91
C GLY A 117 -4.54 1.22 -1.26
N TYR A 118 -4.74 -0.10 -1.30
CA TYR A 118 -6.06 -0.63 -1.66
C TYR A 118 -7.11 -0.41 -0.55
N ILE A 119 -6.70 -0.29 0.72
CA ILE A 119 -7.60 0.11 1.82
C ILE A 119 -8.08 1.55 1.61
N ALA A 120 -7.21 2.47 1.19
CA ALA A 120 -7.63 3.82 0.84
C ALA A 120 -8.59 3.85 -0.35
N LEU A 121 -8.30 3.09 -1.41
CA LEU A 121 -9.18 3.00 -2.57
C LEU A 121 -10.54 2.39 -2.19
N SER A 122 -10.56 1.36 -1.34
CA SER A 122 -11.79 0.80 -0.78
C SER A 122 -12.58 1.83 0.05
N ALA A 123 -11.90 2.60 0.91
CA ALA A 123 -12.52 3.67 1.69
C ALA A 123 -13.16 4.77 0.82
N MET A 124 -12.56 5.02 -0.35
CA MET A 124 -13.05 5.97 -1.35
C MET A 124 -14.13 5.40 -2.28
N GLY A 125 -14.48 4.12 -2.16
CA GLY A 125 -15.42 3.43 -3.05
C GLY A 125 -14.86 3.13 -4.45
N GLU A 126 -13.55 3.26 -4.66
CA GLU A 126 -12.86 3.02 -5.92
C GLU A 126 -12.47 1.53 -6.06
N THR A 127 -13.47 0.65 -6.04
CA THR A 127 -13.32 -0.82 -6.02
C THR A 127 -12.42 -1.34 -7.15
N GLN A 128 -12.68 -0.93 -8.39
CA GLN A 128 -11.89 -1.41 -9.54
C GLN A 128 -10.41 -1.05 -9.39
N LYS A 129 -10.12 0.20 -9.02
CA LYS A 129 -8.74 0.65 -8.79
C LYS A 129 -8.08 -0.08 -7.65
N ALA A 130 -8.82 -0.40 -6.58
CA ALA A 130 -8.30 -1.19 -5.46
C ALA A 130 -7.85 -2.57 -5.94
N VAL A 131 -8.67 -3.24 -6.76
CA VAL A 131 -8.35 -4.55 -7.35
C VAL A 131 -7.18 -4.46 -8.33
N ASP A 132 -7.15 -3.43 -9.18
CA ASP A 132 -6.05 -3.21 -10.13
C ASP A 132 -4.72 -3.01 -9.40
N LEU A 133 -4.70 -2.22 -8.32
CA LEU A 133 -3.53 -2.03 -7.47
C LEU A 133 -3.10 -3.34 -6.80
N ILE A 134 -4.03 -4.20 -6.38
CA ILE A 134 -3.67 -5.52 -5.86
C ILE A 134 -3.01 -6.36 -6.96
N ARG A 135 -3.53 -6.32 -8.20
CA ARG A 135 -3.03 -7.07 -9.36
C ARG A 135 -1.66 -6.63 -9.87
N GLU A 136 -1.16 -5.47 -9.47
CA GLU A 136 0.24 -5.09 -9.70
C GLU A 136 1.23 -6.02 -8.98
N ALA A 137 0.79 -6.63 -7.88
CA ALA A 137 1.61 -7.51 -7.04
C ALA A 137 1.09 -8.96 -7.03
N ASN A 138 -0.23 -9.15 -7.00
CA ASN A 138 -0.91 -10.44 -6.87
C ASN A 138 -2.04 -10.56 -7.92
N PRO A 139 -1.87 -11.39 -8.96
CA PRO A 139 -2.89 -11.57 -10.01
C PRO A 139 -4.08 -12.42 -9.59
N LEU A 140 -4.04 -13.02 -8.38
CA LEU A 140 -5.10 -13.85 -7.83
C LEU A 140 -5.75 -13.18 -6.59
N PRO A 141 -6.26 -11.94 -6.69
CA PRO A 141 -6.78 -11.20 -5.54
C PRO A 141 -8.02 -11.85 -4.89
N ALA A 142 -8.97 -12.37 -5.68
CA ALA A 142 -10.21 -12.96 -5.20
C ALA A 142 -10.00 -14.33 -4.55
N VAL A 143 -9.08 -15.14 -5.09
CA VAL A 143 -8.58 -16.36 -4.44
C VAL A 143 -7.93 -16.00 -3.11
N CYS A 144 -6.96 -15.08 -3.10
CA CYS A 144 -6.29 -14.68 -1.85
C CYS A 144 -7.23 -14.01 -0.84
N GLY A 145 -8.30 -13.35 -1.29
CA GLY A 145 -9.37 -12.82 -0.43
C GLY A 145 -10.06 -13.89 0.41
N ARG A 146 -10.02 -15.16 -0.01
CA ARG A 146 -10.69 -16.29 0.64
C ARG A 146 -9.76 -17.15 1.48
N ILE A 147 -8.56 -17.46 0.96
CA ILE A 147 -7.73 -18.54 1.52
C ILE A 147 -6.36 -18.07 2.06
N CYS A 148 -6.05 -16.78 2.00
CA CYS A 148 -4.74 -16.27 2.43
C CYS A 148 -4.59 -16.38 3.96
N VAL A 149 -3.41 -16.81 4.42
CA VAL A 149 -3.03 -16.90 5.85
C VAL A 149 -2.68 -15.55 6.51
N ARG A 150 -3.11 -14.45 5.88
CA ARG A 150 -3.10 -13.07 6.43
C ARG A 150 -1.79 -12.60 7.10
N ARG A 151 -0.60 -12.91 6.56
CA ARG A 151 0.70 -12.41 7.10
C ARG A 151 0.74 -10.88 7.27
N CYS A 152 0.03 -10.15 6.42
CA CYS A 152 -0.16 -8.71 6.53
C CYS A 152 -0.84 -8.26 7.83
N GLU A 153 -1.76 -9.07 8.38
CA GLU A 153 -2.46 -8.80 9.64
C GLU A 153 -1.58 -9.13 10.85
N VAL A 154 -0.71 -10.14 10.75
CA VAL A 154 0.25 -10.52 11.82
C VAL A 154 1.24 -9.41 12.13
N VAL A 155 1.63 -8.63 11.11
CA VAL A 155 2.57 -7.51 11.26
C VAL A 155 1.87 -6.14 11.39
N CYS A 156 0.53 -6.13 11.48
CA CYS A 156 -0.25 -4.91 11.57
C CYS A 156 0.02 -4.20 12.89
N ARG A 157 0.44 -2.92 12.82
CA ARG A 157 0.72 -2.13 14.03
C ARG A 157 -0.51 -1.81 14.88
N ARG A 158 -1.71 -2.05 14.36
CA ARG A 158 -2.92 -1.86 15.17
C ARG A 158 -3.04 -2.89 16.30
N ASP A 159 -2.34 -4.01 16.22
CA ASP A 159 -2.21 -5.00 17.31
C ASP A 159 -1.59 -4.40 18.59
N ASP A 160 -0.82 -3.31 18.45
CA ASP A 160 -0.31 -2.54 19.59
C ASP A 160 -1.39 -1.67 20.26
N VAL A 161 -2.55 -1.46 19.63
CA VAL A 161 -3.70 -0.71 20.15
C VAL A 161 -4.79 -1.68 20.62
N ASP A 162 -5.38 -2.43 19.69
CA ASP A 162 -6.47 -3.37 19.94
C ASP A 162 -6.26 -4.71 19.18
N THR A 163 -6.77 -4.82 17.95
CA THR A 163 -6.65 -5.97 17.06
C THR A 163 -6.29 -5.52 15.65
N PRO A 164 -5.62 -6.37 14.84
CA PRO A 164 -5.31 -6.03 13.45
C PRO A 164 -6.55 -5.58 12.66
N VAL A 165 -6.31 -4.68 11.70
CA VAL A 165 -7.29 -4.37 10.65
C VAL A 165 -7.61 -5.65 9.88
N ALA A 166 -8.87 -5.86 9.49
CA ALA A 166 -9.30 -7.00 8.68
C ALA A 166 -8.90 -6.83 7.19
N ILE A 167 -7.59 -6.73 6.95
CA ILE A 167 -6.96 -6.45 5.65
C ILE A 167 -7.43 -7.44 4.57
N ASN A 168 -7.54 -8.72 4.92
CA ASN A 168 -7.97 -9.76 3.99
C ASN A 168 -9.48 -9.68 3.68
N ASN A 169 -10.29 -9.32 4.67
CA ASN A 169 -11.74 -9.16 4.47
C ASN A 169 -12.05 -7.94 3.59
N ILE A 170 -11.29 -6.84 3.73
CA ILE A 170 -11.36 -5.69 2.83
C ILE A 170 -10.97 -6.09 1.40
N LYS A 171 -9.91 -6.90 1.23
CA LYS A 171 -9.51 -7.43 -0.08
C LYS A 171 -10.66 -8.24 -0.70
N ARG A 172 -11.26 -9.14 0.08
CA ARG A 172 -12.40 -9.94 -0.36
C ARG A 172 -13.58 -9.05 -0.74
N PHE A 173 -13.91 -8.06 0.09
CA PHE A 173 -14.98 -7.11 -0.16
C PHE A 173 -14.79 -6.45 -1.53
N VAL A 174 -13.62 -5.89 -1.83
CA VAL A 174 -13.43 -5.22 -3.13
C VAL A 174 -13.44 -6.20 -4.30
N THR A 175 -13.00 -7.44 -4.13
CA THR A 175 -13.03 -8.43 -5.22
C THR A 175 -14.40 -9.03 -5.49
N ASP A 176 -15.29 -9.02 -4.49
CA ASP A 176 -16.65 -9.55 -4.62
C ASP A 176 -17.63 -8.48 -5.17
N GLN A 177 -17.16 -7.25 -5.42
CA GLN A 177 -17.98 -6.10 -5.83
C GLN A 177 -17.88 -5.84 -7.33
N GLY A 178 -19.03 -5.78 -8.01
CA GLY A 178 -19.10 -5.45 -9.44
C GLY A 178 -18.43 -6.49 -10.35
N ASP A 179 -18.26 -6.13 -11.63
CA ASP A 179 -17.53 -6.97 -12.59
C ASP A 179 -16.08 -6.48 -12.72
N ILE A 180 -15.22 -6.97 -11.81
CA ILE A 180 -13.80 -6.61 -11.75
C ILE A 180 -12.96 -7.17 -12.92
N TYR A 181 -13.60 -7.88 -13.85
CA TYR A 181 -13.01 -8.53 -15.01
C TYR A 181 -13.53 -7.92 -16.33
N ALA A 182 -14.37 -6.89 -16.28
CA ALA A 182 -15.04 -6.31 -17.45
C ALA A 182 -14.07 -5.74 -18.50
N ALA A 183 -12.93 -5.19 -18.07
CA ALA A 183 -11.92 -4.61 -18.96
C ALA A 183 -10.74 -5.57 -19.16
N ASP A 184 -10.25 -5.68 -20.40
CA ASP A 184 -9.09 -6.51 -20.70
C ASP A 184 -7.81 -5.98 -20.04
N PRO A 185 -6.87 -6.86 -19.65
CA PRO A 185 -5.58 -6.46 -19.11
C PRO A 185 -4.78 -5.59 -20.08
N VAL A 186 -4.13 -4.53 -19.56
CA VAL A 186 -3.20 -3.72 -20.35
C VAL A 186 -1.89 -4.49 -20.54
N CYS A 187 -1.57 -4.80 -21.79
CA CYS A 187 -0.38 -5.54 -22.21
C CYS A 187 0.49 -4.71 -23.15
N GLU A 188 1.82 -4.86 -23.02
CA GLU A 188 2.80 -4.31 -23.95
C GLU A 188 2.77 -5.05 -25.30
N PRO A 189 3.28 -4.44 -26.39
CA PRO A 189 3.34 -5.10 -27.69
C PRO A 189 4.10 -6.44 -27.66
N ASP A 190 3.67 -7.38 -28.51
CA ASP A 190 4.31 -8.69 -28.66
C ASP A 190 5.81 -8.56 -28.97
N THR A 191 6.62 -9.25 -28.17
CA THR A 191 8.07 -9.29 -28.26
C THR A 191 8.58 -10.37 -29.21
N GLY A 192 7.71 -11.30 -29.65
CA GLY A 192 8.06 -12.50 -30.39
C GLY A 192 8.76 -13.57 -29.57
N LYS A 193 8.83 -13.39 -28.24
CA LYS A 193 9.48 -14.28 -27.29
C LYS A 193 8.46 -15.14 -26.55
N SER A 194 8.88 -16.31 -26.09
CA SER A 194 7.99 -17.21 -25.33
C SER A 194 8.66 -17.91 -24.15
N VAL A 195 7.87 -18.21 -23.13
CA VAL A 195 8.31 -18.94 -21.93
C VAL A 195 7.37 -20.12 -21.68
N GLY A 196 7.95 -21.31 -21.52
CA GLY A 196 7.21 -22.53 -21.15
C GLY A 196 7.03 -22.62 -19.64
N LEU A 197 5.81 -22.84 -19.17
CA LEU A 197 5.46 -22.92 -17.76
C LEU A 197 4.91 -24.32 -17.45
N VAL A 198 5.55 -25.07 -16.56
CA VAL A 198 5.14 -26.42 -16.18
C VAL A 198 4.21 -26.35 -14.97
N GLY A 199 2.96 -26.84 -15.14
CA GLY A 199 1.89 -26.77 -14.15
C GLY A 199 1.13 -25.44 -14.17
N SER A 200 -0.16 -25.47 -13.82
CA SER A 200 -1.06 -24.31 -13.79
C SER A 200 -1.41 -23.84 -12.38
N GLY A 201 -0.53 -24.08 -11.41
CA GLY A 201 -0.72 -23.61 -10.02
C GLY A 201 -0.49 -22.10 -9.85
N PRO A 202 -0.64 -21.57 -8.63
CA PRO A 202 -0.52 -20.13 -8.34
C PRO A 202 0.79 -19.50 -8.83
N ALA A 203 1.91 -20.21 -8.71
CA ALA A 203 3.22 -19.71 -9.13
C ALA A 203 3.29 -19.51 -10.65
N SER A 204 2.87 -20.51 -11.44
CA SER A 204 2.87 -20.44 -12.90
C SER A 204 1.83 -19.46 -13.45
N LEU A 205 0.61 -19.43 -12.86
CA LEU A 205 -0.41 -18.44 -13.22
C LEU A 205 0.09 -17.02 -12.95
N THR A 206 0.79 -16.81 -11.83
CA THR A 206 1.41 -15.53 -11.53
C THR A 206 2.50 -15.20 -12.54
N ALA A 207 3.39 -16.13 -12.85
CA ALA A 207 4.42 -15.89 -13.85
C ALA A 207 3.82 -15.54 -15.23
N ALA A 208 2.78 -16.26 -15.64
CA ALA A 208 2.06 -16.01 -16.88
C ALA A 208 1.47 -14.60 -16.96
N TRP A 209 0.87 -14.11 -15.87
CA TRP A 209 0.35 -12.76 -15.78
C TRP A 209 1.41 -11.69 -16.09
N TYR A 210 2.56 -11.75 -15.41
CA TYR A 210 3.63 -10.75 -15.61
C TYR A 210 4.27 -10.86 -16.99
N LEU A 211 4.49 -12.08 -17.49
CA LEU A 211 5.06 -12.31 -18.82
C LEU A 211 4.13 -11.78 -19.92
N GLY A 212 2.84 -12.13 -19.85
CA GLY A 212 1.84 -11.71 -20.82
C GLY A 212 1.67 -10.19 -20.88
N ARG A 213 1.64 -9.52 -19.72
CA ARG A 213 1.62 -8.05 -19.64
C ARG A 213 2.83 -7.37 -20.27
N LYS A 214 3.97 -8.07 -20.37
CA LYS A 214 5.20 -7.61 -21.03
C LYS A 214 5.29 -8.04 -22.50
N GLY A 215 4.21 -8.56 -23.08
CA GLY A 215 4.20 -9.02 -24.47
C GLY A 215 5.07 -10.25 -24.71
N ILE A 216 5.44 -11.00 -23.66
CA ILE A 216 6.15 -12.27 -23.77
C ILE A 216 5.11 -13.38 -23.65
N LYS A 217 5.04 -14.26 -24.65
CA LYS A 217 4.01 -15.30 -24.71
C LYS A 217 4.24 -16.38 -23.64
N PRO A 218 3.40 -16.48 -22.60
CA PRO A 218 3.46 -17.56 -21.63
C PRO A 218 2.69 -18.78 -22.15
N VAL A 219 3.30 -19.96 -22.14
CA VAL A 219 2.66 -21.21 -22.55
C VAL A 219 2.67 -22.18 -21.37
N ILE A 220 1.51 -22.41 -20.76
CA ILE A 220 1.32 -23.31 -19.62
C ILE A 220 1.01 -24.73 -20.11
N TYR A 221 1.71 -25.71 -19.56
CA TYR A 221 1.46 -27.13 -19.75
C TYR A 221 0.97 -27.74 -18.44
N GLU A 222 -0.31 -28.12 -18.40
CA GLU A 222 -0.98 -28.68 -17.23
C GLU A 222 -1.24 -30.17 -17.43
N ALA A 223 -0.88 -30.98 -16.43
CA ALA A 223 -0.99 -32.43 -16.50
C ALA A 223 -2.44 -32.93 -16.33
N LEU A 224 -3.27 -32.18 -15.62
CA LEU A 224 -4.68 -32.48 -15.39
C LEU A 224 -5.58 -31.80 -16.43
N ASP A 225 -6.88 -32.05 -16.34
CA ASP A 225 -7.89 -31.58 -17.29
C ASP A 225 -8.29 -30.10 -17.09
N ARG A 226 -8.12 -29.57 -15.86
CA ARG A 226 -8.47 -28.19 -15.50
C ARG A 226 -7.30 -27.48 -14.82
N THR A 227 -7.34 -26.15 -14.89
CA THR A 227 -6.28 -25.27 -14.40
C THR A 227 -6.39 -24.98 -12.90
N GLY A 228 -5.31 -24.49 -12.29
CA GLY A 228 -5.31 -23.94 -10.92
C GLY A 228 -4.58 -24.79 -9.90
N GLY A 229 -4.17 -26.01 -10.25
CA GLY A 229 -3.44 -26.92 -9.37
C GLY A 229 -4.15 -27.14 -8.03
N MET A 230 -3.42 -27.06 -6.92
CA MET A 230 -3.99 -27.28 -5.57
C MET A 230 -5.12 -26.31 -5.20
N LEU A 231 -5.24 -25.15 -5.87
CA LEU A 231 -6.38 -24.26 -5.65
C LEU A 231 -7.71 -24.93 -6.02
N ARG A 232 -7.71 -25.76 -7.08
CA ARG A 232 -8.88 -26.48 -7.55
C ARG A 232 -9.01 -27.85 -6.91
N TYR A 233 -7.93 -28.61 -6.95
CA TYR A 233 -7.98 -30.03 -6.59
C TYR A 233 -7.73 -30.27 -5.08
N GLY A 234 -7.16 -29.31 -4.37
CA GLY A 234 -6.84 -29.43 -2.95
C GLY A 234 -7.81 -28.69 -2.03
N ILE A 235 -8.21 -27.47 -2.40
CA ILE A 235 -9.04 -26.61 -1.55
C ILE A 235 -10.52 -26.88 -1.84
N PRO A 236 -11.34 -27.20 -0.82
CA PRO A 236 -12.76 -27.45 -1.02
C PRO A 236 -13.56 -26.22 -1.50
N GLU A 237 -14.63 -26.48 -2.26
CA GLU A 237 -15.48 -25.44 -2.87
C GLU A 237 -16.12 -24.48 -1.84
N TYR A 238 -16.41 -24.96 -0.62
CA TYR A 238 -16.97 -24.14 0.45
C TYR A 238 -16.00 -23.07 0.99
N ARG A 239 -14.70 -23.16 0.66
CA ARG A 239 -13.66 -22.16 0.96
C ARG A 239 -13.28 -21.36 -0.28
N LEU A 240 -13.14 -22.04 -1.42
CA LEU A 240 -12.78 -21.43 -2.69
C LEU A 240 -13.68 -21.95 -3.81
N PRO A 241 -14.71 -21.17 -4.22
CA PRO A 241 -15.57 -21.57 -5.31
C PRO A 241 -14.81 -21.68 -6.63
N ASP A 242 -15.07 -22.75 -7.38
CA ASP A 242 -14.46 -23.00 -8.70
C ASP A 242 -14.68 -21.83 -9.67
N SER A 243 -15.88 -21.24 -9.65
CA SER A 243 -16.24 -20.10 -10.50
C SER A 243 -15.43 -18.83 -10.23
N VAL A 244 -14.88 -18.67 -9.02
CA VAL A 244 -13.99 -17.55 -8.69
C VAL A 244 -12.61 -17.78 -9.30
N LEU A 245 -12.08 -19.00 -9.17
CA LEU A 245 -10.81 -19.39 -9.76
C LEU A 245 -10.87 -19.34 -11.30
N ASP A 246 -11.95 -19.83 -11.90
CA ASP A 246 -12.14 -19.83 -13.35
C ASP A 246 -12.05 -18.40 -13.93
N LYS A 247 -12.70 -17.42 -13.28
CA LYS A 247 -12.63 -16.01 -13.69
C LYS A 247 -11.23 -15.42 -13.60
N GLU A 248 -10.46 -15.78 -12.57
CA GLU A 248 -9.08 -15.30 -12.44
C GLU A 248 -8.15 -15.93 -13.47
N VAL A 249 -8.32 -17.22 -13.77
CA VAL A 249 -7.56 -17.87 -14.84
C VAL A 249 -7.92 -17.29 -16.21
N GLU A 250 -9.20 -17.11 -16.52
CA GLU A 250 -9.66 -16.49 -17.77
C GLU A 250 -9.08 -15.07 -17.93
N TYR A 251 -8.98 -14.32 -16.83
CA TYR A 251 -8.36 -13.00 -16.86
C TYR A 251 -6.87 -13.03 -17.20
N ILE A 252 -6.15 -14.05 -16.72
CA ILE A 252 -4.73 -14.28 -17.03
C ILE A 252 -4.57 -14.75 -18.47
N GLU A 253 -5.46 -15.58 -19.00
CA GLU A 253 -5.49 -15.97 -20.42
C GLU A 253 -5.67 -14.74 -21.32
N ARG A 254 -6.56 -13.81 -20.94
CA ARG A 254 -6.73 -12.53 -21.65
C ARG A 254 -5.50 -11.62 -21.58
N ALA A 255 -4.60 -11.82 -20.63
CA ALA A 255 -3.28 -11.16 -20.62
C ALA A 255 -2.27 -11.79 -21.58
N GLY A 256 -2.65 -12.85 -22.31
CA GLY A 256 -1.83 -13.48 -23.36
C GLY A 256 -1.38 -14.92 -23.05
N ALA A 257 -1.77 -15.50 -21.91
CA ALA A 257 -1.40 -16.86 -21.57
C ALA A 257 -2.11 -17.91 -22.46
N GLU A 258 -1.34 -18.84 -23.01
CA GLU A 258 -1.84 -20.03 -23.70
C GLU A 258 -1.74 -21.23 -22.76
N ILE A 259 -2.82 -22.00 -22.60
CA ILE A 259 -2.86 -23.12 -21.66
C ILE A 259 -3.20 -24.43 -22.37
N HIS A 260 -2.35 -25.44 -22.16
CA HIS A 260 -2.54 -26.81 -22.66
C HIS A 260 -2.75 -27.77 -21.49
N CYS A 261 -4.00 -28.12 -21.22
CA CYS A 261 -4.37 -29.17 -20.26
C CYS A 261 -4.14 -30.58 -20.82
N GLY A 262 -4.01 -31.57 -19.94
CA GLY A 262 -3.76 -32.96 -20.28
C GLY A 262 -2.36 -33.26 -20.83
N VAL A 263 -1.38 -32.37 -20.60
CA VAL A 263 0.01 -32.52 -21.04
C VAL A 263 0.94 -32.68 -19.84
N ARG A 264 1.44 -33.91 -19.62
CA ARG A 264 2.38 -34.21 -18.54
C ARG A 264 3.82 -34.13 -19.03
N ILE A 265 4.54 -33.12 -18.57
CA ILE A 265 5.98 -32.99 -18.81
C ILE A 265 6.74 -34.13 -18.12
N GLY A 266 7.73 -34.69 -18.81
CA GLY A 266 8.44 -35.92 -18.42
C GLY A 266 7.82 -37.20 -19.01
N LYS A 267 6.59 -37.15 -19.53
CA LYS A 267 5.90 -38.29 -20.16
C LYS A 267 5.48 -38.01 -21.60
N ASP A 268 4.74 -36.92 -21.80
CA ASP A 268 4.18 -36.54 -23.10
C ASP A 268 5.13 -35.61 -23.87
N ILE A 269 5.85 -34.74 -23.14
CA ILE A 269 6.90 -33.84 -23.65
C ILE A 269 8.04 -33.82 -22.63
N THR A 270 9.29 -33.82 -23.09
CA THR A 270 10.48 -33.75 -22.23
C THR A 270 10.85 -32.31 -21.85
N LEU A 271 11.61 -32.14 -20.78
CA LEU A 271 12.10 -30.83 -20.36
C LEU A 271 13.02 -30.19 -21.43
N ASP A 272 13.81 -30.98 -22.17
CA ASP A 272 14.65 -30.47 -23.26
C ASP A 272 13.85 -30.02 -24.48
N GLU A 273 12.77 -30.72 -24.83
CA GLU A 273 11.87 -30.26 -25.88
C GLU A 273 11.23 -28.90 -25.53
N LEU A 274 10.89 -28.68 -24.26
CA LEU A 274 10.42 -27.36 -23.81
C LEU A 274 11.51 -26.28 -23.93
N ARG A 275 12.74 -26.59 -23.52
CA ARG A 275 13.88 -25.67 -23.62
C ARG A 275 14.24 -25.35 -25.07
N ALA A 276 14.03 -26.29 -26.00
CA ALA A 276 14.23 -26.05 -27.42
C ALA A 276 13.09 -25.21 -28.04
N LYS A 277 11.87 -25.30 -27.50
CA LYS A 277 10.68 -24.59 -28.00
C LYS A 277 10.55 -23.16 -27.48
N HIS A 278 11.05 -22.88 -26.28
CA HIS A 278 10.85 -21.62 -25.57
C HIS A 278 12.19 -20.97 -25.20
N ASP A 279 12.20 -19.64 -25.05
CA ASP A 279 13.40 -18.89 -24.66
C ASP A 279 13.79 -19.12 -23.19
N ALA A 280 12.83 -19.50 -22.33
CA ALA A 280 13.04 -19.92 -20.95
C ALA A 280 11.95 -20.91 -20.50
N VAL A 281 12.22 -21.64 -19.41
CA VAL A 281 11.27 -22.58 -18.81
C VAL A 281 11.13 -22.31 -17.31
N PHE A 282 9.90 -22.32 -16.80
CA PHE A 282 9.59 -22.26 -15.36
C PHE A 282 8.91 -23.55 -14.90
N ILE A 283 9.40 -24.14 -13.82
CA ILE A 283 8.86 -25.35 -13.23
C ILE A 283 8.04 -24.99 -11.98
N GLY A 284 6.72 -25.00 -12.13
CA GLY A 284 5.73 -24.77 -11.06
C GLY A 284 4.88 -26.02 -10.78
N ALA A 285 5.49 -27.20 -10.84
CA ALA A 285 4.79 -28.49 -10.76
C ALA A 285 4.14 -28.79 -9.40
N GLY A 286 4.60 -28.13 -8.33
CA GLY A 286 4.08 -28.27 -6.97
C GLY A 286 4.37 -29.62 -6.30
N ALA A 287 3.69 -29.89 -5.19
CA ALA A 287 3.84 -31.09 -4.39
C ALA A 287 2.52 -31.88 -4.28
N TRP A 288 2.38 -32.93 -5.10
CA TRP A 288 1.13 -33.65 -5.28
C TRP A 288 1.00 -34.93 -4.45
N THR A 289 2.12 -35.50 -3.98
CA THR A 289 2.09 -36.81 -3.31
C THR A 289 1.96 -36.64 -1.80
N GLY A 290 1.01 -37.33 -1.16
CA GLY A 290 0.87 -37.27 0.30
C GLY A 290 1.97 -38.02 1.05
N LYS A 291 2.44 -37.47 2.18
CA LYS A 291 3.41 -38.14 3.05
C LYS A 291 2.79 -39.32 3.79
N SER A 292 3.49 -40.46 3.76
CA SER A 292 3.15 -41.65 4.53
C SER A 292 3.39 -41.44 6.03
N MET A 293 2.50 -41.96 6.88
CA MET A 293 2.67 -42.09 8.33
C MET A 293 3.86 -43.00 8.70
N ARG A 294 4.32 -43.84 7.76
CA ARG A 294 5.42 -44.81 7.93
C ARG A 294 5.10 -45.91 8.93
N VAL A 295 3.84 -46.35 8.92
CA VAL A 295 3.35 -47.47 9.75
C VAL A 295 3.16 -48.70 8.88
N GLU A 296 3.33 -49.88 9.47
CA GLU A 296 3.19 -51.15 8.75
C GLU A 296 1.75 -51.34 8.22
N GLY A 297 1.62 -51.70 6.95
CA GLY A 297 0.34 -51.95 6.29
C GLY A 297 -0.39 -50.72 5.76
N GLU A 298 0.22 -49.53 5.78
CA GLU A 298 -0.38 -48.26 5.34
C GLU A 298 -0.86 -48.30 3.88
N HIS A 299 -0.06 -48.86 2.97
CA HIS A 299 -0.39 -48.91 1.54
C HIS A 299 -1.29 -50.10 1.14
N ASP A 300 -1.40 -51.11 2.01
CA ASP A 300 -2.09 -52.38 1.70
C ASP A 300 -3.47 -52.50 2.39
N THR A 301 -3.88 -51.49 3.16
CA THR A 301 -5.11 -51.55 3.97
C THR A 301 -6.20 -50.69 3.36
N GLN A 302 -7.34 -51.32 3.03
CA GLN A 302 -8.52 -50.60 2.56
C GLN A 302 -9.06 -49.70 3.67
N GLY A 303 -9.29 -48.42 3.35
CA GLY A 303 -9.72 -47.41 4.33
C GLY A 303 -8.56 -46.57 4.89
N VAL A 304 -7.33 -46.75 4.41
CA VAL A 304 -6.19 -45.86 4.71
C VAL A 304 -5.80 -45.13 3.44
N VAL A 305 -5.85 -43.79 3.48
CA VAL A 305 -5.58 -42.92 2.33
C VAL A 305 -4.75 -41.70 2.74
N THR A 306 -4.14 -41.01 1.79
CA THR A 306 -3.53 -39.71 2.05
C THR A 306 -4.54 -38.59 1.75
N GLY A 307 -4.40 -37.46 2.43
CA GLY A 307 -5.24 -36.28 2.18
C GLY A 307 -5.06 -35.75 0.75
N ALA A 308 -3.84 -35.83 0.21
CA ALA A 308 -3.53 -35.39 -1.14
C ALA A 308 -4.20 -36.25 -2.23
N ASP A 309 -4.43 -37.54 -1.95
CA ASP A 309 -5.13 -38.43 -2.88
C ASP A 309 -6.66 -38.42 -2.67
N TRP A 310 -7.10 -38.26 -1.42
CA TRP A 310 -8.51 -38.38 -1.05
C TRP A 310 -9.32 -37.11 -1.32
N LEU A 311 -8.78 -35.93 -0.98
CA LEU A 311 -9.51 -34.66 -1.16
C LEU A 311 -9.91 -34.39 -2.62
N PRO A 312 -9.01 -34.51 -3.62
CA PRO A 312 -9.38 -34.25 -5.01
C PRO A 312 -10.57 -35.10 -5.47
N VAL A 313 -10.59 -36.38 -5.09
CA VAL A 313 -11.69 -37.30 -5.44
C VAL A 313 -13.01 -36.84 -4.81
N GLN A 314 -12.99 -36.39 -3.56
CA GLN A 314 -14.21 -35.92 -2.89
C GLN A 314 -14.69 -34.55 -3.36
N VAL A 315 -13.77 -33.70 -3.81
CA VAL A 315 -14.12 -32.41 -4.42
C VAL A 315 -14.82 -32.65 -5.77
N GLU A 316 -14.29 -33.54 -6.60
CA GLU A 316 -14.90 -33.85 -7.89
C GLU A 316 -16.17 -34.68 -7.80
N THR A 317 -16.15 -35.73 -6.97
CA THR A 317 -17.26 -36.68 -6.81
C THR A 317 -17.51 -36.95 -5.33
N PRO A 318 -18.26 -36.08 -4.63
CA PRO A 318 -18.57 -36.23 -3.21
C PRO A 318 -19.24 -37.57 -2.90
N GLN A 319 -18.66 -38.38 -2.01
CA GLN A 319 -19.21 -39.66 -1.57
C GLN A 319 -19.64 -39.59 -0.11
N SER A 320 -20.87 -40.02 0.19
CA SER A 320 -21.36 -40.08 1.57
C SER A 320 -20.51 -41.03 2.43
N LEU A 321 -20.14 -40.55 3.61
CA LEU A 321 -19.46 -41.26 4.68
C LEU A 321 -20.42 -41.61 5.83
N GLU A 322 -21.72 -41.62 5.56
CA GLU A 322 -22.74 -41.97 6.55
C GLU A 322 -22.42 -43.29 7.28
N GLY A 323 -22.47 -43.24 8.61
CA GLY A 323 -22.15 -44.36 9.48
C GLY A 323 -20.65 -44.58 9.75
N GLN A 324 -19.74 -43.94 9.01
CA GLN A 324 -18.29 -44.15 9.15
C GLN A 324 -17.66 -43.23 10.21
N VAL A 325 -16.72 -43.79 10.99
CA VAL A 325 -15.83 -43.04 11.87
C VAL A 325 -14.54 -42.70 11.13
N VAL A 326 -14.24 -41.41 10.98
CA VAL A 326 -13.10 -40.90 10.22
C VAL A 326 -12.03 -40.34 11.16
N VAL A 327 -10.79 -40.78 10.98
CA VAL A 327 -9.61 -40.26 11.69
C VAL A 327 -8.70 -39.54 10.70
N VAL A 328 -8.44 -38.26 10.94
CA VAL A 328 -7.51 -37.45 10.14
C VAL A 328 -6.23 -37.22 10.94
N VAL A 329 -5.10 -37.66 10.41
CA VAL A 329 -3.79 -37.51 11.08
C VAL A 329 -3.09 -36.27 10.53
N GLY A 330 -2.93 -35.24 11.35
CA GLY A 330 -2.29 -33.99 10.93
C GLY A 330 -2.77 -32.78 11.71
N GLY A 331 -2.20 -31.61 11.41
CA GLY A 331 -2.62 -30.36 12.04
C GLY A 331 -2.48 -29.11 11.15
N GLY A 332 -2.20 -29.30 9.86
CA GLY A 332 -2.16 -28.21 8.87
C GLY A 332 -3.51 -28.03 8.17
N ASN A 333 -3.58 -27.06 7.24
CA ASN A 333 -4.80 -26.74 6.51
C ASN A 333 -5.40 -27.95 5.80
N THR A 334 -4.59 -28.78 5.14
CA THR A 334 -5.04 -30.04 4.51
C THR A 334 -5.78 -30.96 5.49
N ALA A 335 -5.35 -31.02 6.75
CA ALA A 335 -6.02 -31.83 7.77
C ALA A 335 -7.39 -31.23 8.15
N MET A 336 -7.49 -29.89 8.21
CA MET A 336 -8.75 -29.21 8.47
C MET A 336 -9.72 -29.44 7.30
N ASP A 337 -9.24 -29.26 6.06
CA ASP A 337 -10.02 -29.48 4.85
C ASP A 337 -10.54 -30.92 4.77
N CYS A 338 -9.68 -31.92 5.05
CA CYS A 338 -10.09 -33.34 5.10
C CYS A 338 -11.19 -33.57 6.14
N ALA A 339 -11.01 -33.05 7.36
CA ALA A 339 -11.94 -33.29 8.46
C ALA A 339 -13.30 -32.61 8.24
N ARG A 340 -13.29 -31.34 7.82
CA ARG A 340 -14.51 -30.56 7.52
C ARG A 340 -15.26 -31.11 6.30
N THR A 341 -14.53 -31.64 5.32
CA THR A 341 -15.12 -32.36 4.17
C THR A 341 -15.75 -33.67 4.62
N ALA A 342 -15.05 -34.49 5.41
CA ALA A 342 -15.61 -35.72 5.95
C ALA A 342 -16.88 -35.48 6.78
N TRP A 343 -16.89 -34.39 7.56
CA TRP A 343 -18.08 -33.96 8.30
C TRP A 343 -19.22 -33.57 7.35
N ARG A 344 -18.97 -32.77 6.30
CA ARG A 344 -19.98 -32.43 5.29
C ARG A 344 -20.57 -33.66 4.59
N LEU A 345 -19.76 -34.70 4.42
CA LEU A 345 -20.14 -35.97 3.81
C LEU A 345 -20.89 -36.92 4.76
N ASN A 346 -21.45 -36.45 5.86
CA ASN A 346 -22.21 -37.24 6.83
C ASN A 346 -21.44 -38.26 7.68
N ALA A 347 -20.12 -38.13 7.84
CA ALA A 347 -19.40 -38.98 8.80
C ALA A 347 -20.08 -38.96 10.18
N SER A 348 -20.20 -40.13 10.80
CA SER A 348 -20.87 -40.30 12.11
C SER A 348 -20.02 -39.70 13.23
N LYS A 349 -18.69 -39.75 13.07
CA LYS A 349 -17.72 -39.09 13.92
C LYS A 349 -16.47 -38.76 13.11
N VAL A 350 -15.92 -37.56 13.32
CA VAL A 350 -14.64 -37.14 12.74
C VAL A 350 -13.70 -36.76 13.88
N ILE A 351 -12.48 -37.29 13.84
CA ILE A 351 -11.44 -37.06 14.85
C ILE A 351 -10.16 -36.62 14.15
N VAL A 352 -9.63 -35.45 14.52
CA VAL A 352 -8.29 -35.01 14.12
C VAL A 352 -7.30 -35.47 15.19
N VAL A 353 -6.31 -36.26 14.79
CA VAL A 353 -5.21 -36.72 15.65
C VAL A 353 -3.98 -35.85 15.39
N TYR A 354 -3.51 -35.16 16.42
CA TYR A 354 -2.33 -34.29 16.32
C TYR A 354 -1.29 -34.62 17.39
N ARG A 355 -0.04 -34.81 16.95
CA ARG A 355 1.08 -35.18 17.84
C ARG A 355 1.52 -34.07 18.80
N ARG A 356 1.02 -32.85 18.65
CA ARG A 356 1.27 -31.71 19.56
C ARG A 356 -0.07 -31.17 20.07
N THR A 357 -0.06 -29.96 20.66
CA THR A 357 -1.28 -29.26 21.08
C THR A 357 -1.79 -28.32 19.99
N LYS A 358 -3.05 -27.90 20.08
CA LYS A 358 -3.72 -26.90 19.24
C LYS A 358 -2.90 -25.63 19.11
N ALA A 359 -2.23 -25.21 20.19
CA ALA A 359 -1.35 -24.04 20.20
C ALA A 359 -0.12 -24.18 19.28
N GLN A 360 0.21 -25.37 18.78
CA GLN A 360 1.26 -25.61 17.79
C GLN A 360 0.71 -26.15 16.46
N MET A 361 -0.60 -26.13 16.23
CA MET A 361 -1.15 -26.50 14.91
C MET A 361 -0.74 -25.44 13.88
N PRO A 362 -0.19 -25.85 12.71
CA PRO A 362 0.13 -24.93 11.63
C PRO A 362 -1.08 -24.44 10.82
N ALA A 363 -2.27 -25.04 11.00
CA ALA A 363 -3.49 -24.56 10.37
C ALA A 363 -3.86 -23.14 10.81
N ASP A 364 -4.57 -22.41 9.96
CA ASP A 364 -5.10 -21.10 10.33
C ASP A 364 -6.08 -21.23 11.52
N LYS A 365 -6.06 -20.25 12.43
CA LYS A 365 -6.87 -20.30 13.64
C LYS A 365 -8.37 -20.34 13.33
N MET A 366 -8.80 -19.61 12.30
CA MET A 366 -10.20 -19.57 11.87
C MET A 366 -10.67 -20.95 11.40
N GLU A 367 -9.80 -21.71 10.70
CA GLU A 367 -10.12 -23.07 10.25
C GLU A 367 -10.26 -24.06 11.41
N ILE A 368 -9.45 -23.87 12.47
CA ILE A 368 -9.55 -24.68 13.69
C ILE A 368 -10.85 -24.35 14.44
N GLU A 369 -11.22 -23.08 14.52
CA GLU A 369 -12.45 -22.61 15.18
C GLU A 369 -13.70 -23.13 14.44
N ASP A 370 -13.77 -22.95 13.12
CA ASP A 370 -14.84 -23.48 12.28
C ASP A 370 -15.01 -25.00 12.43
N LEU A 371 -13.91 -25.73 12.45
CA LEU A 371 -13.90 -27.19 12.60
C LEU A 371 -14.49 -27.62 13.96
N LEU A 372 -14.20 -26.87 15.02
CA LEU A 372 -14.74 -27.14 16.35
C LEU A 372 -16.23 -26.78 16.45
N GLU A 373 -16.67 -25.69 15.81
CA GLU A 373 -18.09 -25.33 15.70
C GLU A 373 -18.90 -26.40 14.95
N GLU A 374 -18.30 -27.02 13.93
CA GLU A 374 -18.87 -28.15 13.19
C GLU A 374 -18.90 -29.44 14.06
N GLY A 375 -18.31 -29.45 15.25
CA GLY A 375 -18.37 -30.58 16.18
C GLY A 375 -17.35 -31.69 15.89
N VAL A 376 -16.29 -31.38 15.14
CA VAL A 376 -15.16 -32.30 14.93
C VAL A 376 -14.27 -32.32 16.18
N GLU A 377 -13.86 -33.51 16.61
CA GLU A 377 -13.02 -33.68 17.81
C GLU A 377 -11.53 -33.52 17.45
N ILE A 378 -10.76 -32.76 18.24
CA ILE A 378 -9.30 -32.72 18.14
C ILE A 378 -8.68 -33.48 19.32
N MET A 379 -7.99 -34.57 19.01
CA MET A 379 -7.19 -35.35 19.93
C MET A 379 -5.73 -34.89 19.90
N GLU A 380 -5.37 -34.03 20.86
CA GLU A 380 -4.02 -33.51 21.07
C GLU A 380 -3.08 -34.57 21.65
N LEU A 381 -1.78 -34.35 21.45
CA LEU A 381 -0.71 -35.17 22.03
C LEU A 381 -0.85 -36.67 21.71
N MET A 382 -1.10 -36.97 20.44
CA MET A 382 -1.34 -38.32 19.97
C MET A 382 -0.72 -38.53 18.59
N ALA A 383 -0.02 -39.65 18.37
CA ALA A 383 0.47 -40.01 17.05
C ALA A 383 0.15 -41.47 16.73
N PRO A 384 -0.10 -41.79 15.44
CA PRO A 384 -0.26 -43.17 14.99
C PRO A 384 1.09 -43.91 15.06
N ILE A 385 1.03 -45.17 15.48
CA ILE A 385 2.18 -46.09 15.55
C ILE A 385 1.92 -47.43 14.82
N GLY A 386 0.68 -47.69 14.39
CA GLY A 386 0.33 -48.91 13.68
C GLY A 386 -1.11 -48.92 13.16
N ILE A 387 -1.45 -49.92 12.35
CA ILE A 387 -2.78 -50.12 11.78
C ILE A 387 -3.32 -51.47 12.21
N LYS A 388 -4.55 -51.51 12.72
CA LYS A 388 -5.28 -52.73 13.01
C LYS A 388 -6.30 -52.97 11.90
N ARG A 389 -6.18 -54.14 11.26
CA ARG A 389 -7.00 -54.52 10.09
C ARG A 389 -7.63 -55.89 10.28
N ASP A 390 -8.83 -56.04 9.75
CA ASP A 390 -9.55 -57.31 9.64
C ASP A 390 -9.85 -57.59 8.17
N ASN A 391 -9.46 -58.75 7.66
CA ASN A 391 -9.57 -59.14 6.24
C ASN A 391 -9.10 -58.06 5.24
N GLY A 392 -8.04 -57.32 5.57
CA GLY A 392 -7.48 -56.25 4.74
C GLY A 392 -8.18 -54.89 4.85
N LYS A 393 -9.26 -54.78 5.63
CA LYS A 393 -9.99 -53.53 5.90
C LYS A 393 -9.59 -52.92 7.24
N LEU A 394 -9.50 -51.59 7.30
CA LEU A 394 -9.22 -50.85 8.53
C LEU A 394 -10.30 -51.11 9.60
N GLN A 395 -9.84 -51.36 10.83
CA GLN A 395 -10.69 -51.46 12.02
C GLN A 395 -10.34 -50.38 13.06
N ALA A 396 -9.05 -50.08 13.21
CA ALA A 396 -8.57 -49.05 14.12
C ALA A 396 -7.16 -48.58 13.73
N ILE A 397 -6.83 -47.33 14.05
CA ILE A 397 -5.44 -46.87 14.12
C ILE A 397 -4.92 -47.13 15.53
N ARG A 398 -3.76 -47.78 15.64
CA ARG A 398 -3.05 -47.88 16.91
C ARG A 398 -2.28 -46.59 17.15
N CYS A 399 -2.60 -45.90 18.24
CA CYS A 399 -2.05 -44.61 18.62
C CYS A 399 -1.22 -44.72 19.90
N GLN A 400 -0.34 -43.74 20.09
CA GLN A 400 0.43 -43.55 21.31
C GLN A 400 0.29 -42.11 21.81
N ARG A 401 0.23 -41.90 23.12
CA ARG A 401 0.22 -40.56 23.72
C ARG A 401 1.61 -39.93 23.64
N MET A 402 1.62 -38.61 23.55
CA MET A 402 2.83 -37.79 23.46
C MET A 402 2.91 -36.85 24.66
N VAL A 403 4.12 -36.42 25.00
CA VAL A 403 4.37 -35.28 25.88
C VAL A 403 5.20 -34.23 25.15
N LEU A 404 5.02 -32.95 25.50
CA LEU A 404 5.80 -31.88 24.89
C LEU A 404 7.19 -31.80 25.53
N GLY A 405 8.23 -32.00 24.73
CA GLY A 405 9.62 -31.70 25.07
C GLY A 405 9.96 -30.23 24.88
N GLU A 406 11.25 -29.95 24.73
CA GLU A 406 11.75 -28.60 24.45
C GLU A 406 11.32 -28.09 23.06
N PRO A 407 11.18 -26.76 22.88
CA PRO A 407 11.04 -26.13 21.56
C PRO A 407 12.18 -26.51 20.60
N ASP A 408 11.84 -26.73 19.33
CA ASP A 408 12.81 -26.78 18.24
C ASP A 408 13.20 -25.36 17.77
N ASP A 409 14.08 -25.27 16.77
CA ASP A 409 14.58 -23.99 16.21
C ASP A 409 13.47 -23.12 15.61
N SER A 410 12.32 -23.73 15.26
CA SER A 410 11.10 -23.00 14.82
C SER A 410 10.23 -22.53 15.99
N GLY A 411 10.65 -22.77 17.23
CA GLY A 411 9.89 -22.50 18.45
C GLY A 411 8.81 -23.55 18.76
N ARG A 412 8.65 -24.59 17.93
CA ARG A 412 7.63 -25.63 18.12
C ARG A 412 8.14 -26.70 19.05
N ARG A 413 7.38 -27.00 20.11
CA ARG A 413 7.76 -28.06 21.06
C ARG A 413 7.82 -29.43 20.38
N ARG A 414 8.90 -30.18 20.64
CA ARG A 414 9.10 -31.52 20.10
C ARG A 414 8.15 -32.51 20.78
N PRO A 415 7.41 -33.34 20.03
CA PRO A 415 6.61 -34.39 20.64
C PRO A 415 7.52 -35.56 21.05
N ILE A 416 7.35 -36.06 22.28
CA ILE A 416 8.09 -37.19 22.83
C ILE A 416 7.09 -38.32 23.13
N PRO A 417 7.31 -39.54 22.62
CA PRO A 417 6.52 -40.72 22.98
C PRO A 417 6.37 -40.92 24.48
N GLN A 418 5.14 -41.14 24.95
CA GLN A 418 4.88 -41.57 26.31
C GLN A 418 4.83 -43.11 26.35
N GLU A 419 5.80 -43.74 27.01
CA GLU A 419 5.86 -45.21 27.11
C GLU A 419 4.64 -45.78 27.84
N GLY A 420 4.17 -46.95 27.38
CA GLY A 420 3.02 -47.66 27.97
C GLY A 420 1.65 -47.02 27.74
N SER A 421 1.56 -46.04 26.83
CA SER A 421 0.33 -45.28 26.56
C SER A 421 -0.37 -45.67 25.24
N ASP A 422 0.01 -46.81 24.66
CA ASP A 422 -0.53 -47.30 23.40
C ASP A 422 -2.00 -47.75 23.56
N PHE A 423 -2.84 -47.42 22.57
CA PHE A 423 -4.21 -47.91 22.50
C PHE A 423 -4.74 -47.91 21.05
N ASP A 424 -5.81 -48.67 20.80
CA ASP A 424 -6.47 -48.70 19.50
C ASP A 424 -7.58 -47.65 19.44
N LEU A 425 -7.55 -46.76 18.44
CA LEU A 425 -8.60 -45.80 18.12
C LEU A 425 -9.47 -46.36 16.98
N PRO A 426 -10.71 -46.84 17.26
CA PRO A 426 -11.57 -47.42 16.23
C PRO A 426 -11.95 -46.41 15.14
N CYS A 427 -11.80 -46.82 13.88
CA CYS A 427 -12.14 -46.00 12.73
C CYS A 427 -12.31 -46.85 11.46
N ASP A 428 -13.16 -46.38 10.55
CA ASP A 428 -13.43 -47.01 9.26
C ASP A 428 -12.60 -46.39 8.13
N LEU A 429 -12.21 -45.12 8.29
CA LEU A 429 -11.39 -44.35 7.36
C LEU A 429 -10.30 -43.59 8.11
N ALA A 430 -9.07 -43.70 7.64
CA ALA A 430 -7.90 -43.00 8.11
C ALA A 430 -7.28 -42.15 6.99
N ILE A 431 -7.11 -40.86 7.23
CA ILE A 431 -6.58 -39.91 6.25
C ILE A 431 -5.26 -39.32 6.79
N SER A 432 -4.15 -39.64 6.14
CA SER A 432 -2.84 -39.03 6.45
C SER A 432 -2.72 -37.66 5.80
N ALA A 433 -2.69 -36.59 6.61
CA ALA A 433 -2.55 -35.19 6.19
C ALA A 433 -1.33 -34.54 6.88
N ILE A 434 -0.18 -35.22 6.83
CA ILE A 434 1.06 -34.83 7.53
C ILE A 434 2.08 -34.11 6.62
N GLY A 435 1.69 -33.75 5.41
CA GLY A 435 2.49 -33.02 4.42
C GLY A 435 2.46 -33.67 3.04
N GLN A 436 3.13 -33.02 2.09
CA GLN A 436 3.24 -33.47 0.70
C GLN A 436 4.71 -33.56 0.28
N ASP A 437 4.95 -34.34 -0.77
CA ASP A 437 6.21 -34.50 -1.49
C ASP A 437 6.03 -34.12 -2.97
N THR A 438 7.10 -33.63 -3.56
CA THR A 438 7.19 -33.23 -4.97
C THR A 438 7.08 -34.44 -5.89
N VAL A 439 6.61 -34.21 -7.11
CA VAL A 439 6.65 -35.20 -8.20
C VAL A 439 7.69 -34.74 -9.19
N LEU A 440 8.82 -35.44 -9.25
CA LEU A 440 10.02 -35.03 -9.99
C LEU A 440 10.29 -35.87 -11.25
N ASP A 441 9.44 -36.87 -11.50
CA ASP A 441 9.61 -37.84 -12.59
C ASP A 441 9.68 -37.11 -13.95
N GLY A 442 10.82 -37.25 -14.63
CA GLY A 442 11.08 -36.63 -15.94
C GLY A 442 11.27 -35.11 -15.92
N LEU A 443 11.47 -34.50 -14.74
CA LEU A 443 11.71 -33.05 -14.57
C LEU A 443 13.09 -32.71 -13.97
N THR A 444 13.94 -33.71 -13.74
CA THR A 444 15.23 -33.55 -13.06
C THR A 444 16.44 -33.77 -13.96
N GLU A 445 16.23 -34.23 -15.19
CA GLU A 445 17.29 -34.51 -16.16
C GLU A 445 17.10 -33.66 -17.41
N THR A 446 18.21 -33.11 -17.92
CA THR A 446 18.30 -32.39 -19.19
C THR A 446 19.61 -32.76 -19.89
N ASP A 447 19.69 -32.50 -21.20
CA ASP A 447 20.92 -32.61 -21.99
C ASP A 447 22.04 -31.67 -21.47
N ALA A 448 21.69 -30.63 -20.71
CA ALA A 448 22.64 -29.72 -20.09
C ALA A 448 23.13 -30.19 -18.70
N GLY A 449 22.57 -31.27 -18.17
CA GLY A 449 22.87 -31.81 -16.84
C GLY A 449 21.62 -32.04 -15.99
N ALA A 450 21.82 -32.62 -14.81
CA ALA A 450 20.76 -32.80 -13.83
C ALA A 450 20.44 -31.48 -13.11
N VAL A 451 19.16 -31.22 -12.89
CA VAL A 451 18.70 -30.11 -12.06
C VAL A 451 19.01 -30.45 -10.60
N GLU A 452 19.70 -29.55 -9.90
CA GLU A 452 20.10 -29.77 -8.52
C GLU A 452 18.88 -29.79 -7.58
N LEU A 453 18.90 -30.76 -6.65
CA LEU A 453 17.88 -30.94 -5.64
C LEU A 453 18.43 -30.68 -4.25
N THR A 454 17.59 -30.17 -3.37
CA THR A 454 17.89 -30.07 -1.94
C THR A 454 17.80 -31.45 -1.27
N ARG A 455 18.20 -31.53 0.00
CA ARG A 455 18.03 -32.73 0.84
C ARG A 455 16.56 -33.16 1.03
N TRP A 456 15.60 -32.31 0.67
CA TRP A 456 14.18 -32.53 0.83
C TRP A 456 13.49 -32.97 -0.48
N ASN A 457 14.26 -33.30 -1.53
CA ASN A 457 13.75 -33.59 -2.87
C ASN A 457 12.94 -32.41 -3.46
N THR A 458 13.37 -31.18 -3.23
CA THR A 458 12.85 -29.96 -3.88
C THR A 458 13.93 -29.37 -4.79
N TYR A 459 13.58 -28.55 -5.76
CA TYR A 459 14.58 -27.89 -6.61
C TYR A 459 15.41 -26.89 -5.79
N ALA A 460 16.73 -26.95 -5.97
CA ALA A 460 17.64 -25.93 -5.46
C ALA A 460 17.66 -24.74 -6.42
N VAL A 461 17.35 -23.55 -5.90
CA VAL A 461 17.29 -22.30 -6.68
C VAL A 461 18.02 -21.18 -5.97
N ASP A 462 18.42 -20.16 -6.72
CA ASP A 462 18.78 -18.86 -6.12
C ASP A 462 17.49 -18.18 -5.63
N THR A 463 17.38 -17.90 -4.33
CA THR A 463 16.13 -17.41 -3.71
C THR A 463 15.71 -16.00 -4.19
N THR A 464 16.64 -15.25 -4.81
CA THR A 464 16.38 -13.89 -5.33
C THR A 464 15.85 -13.93 -6.76
N THR A 465 16.39 -14.83 -7.57
CA THR A 465 16.14 -14.91 -9.03
C THR A 465 15.22 -16.05 -9.43
N LEU A 466 15.15 -17.09 -8.59
CA LEU A 466 14.47 -18.38 -8.76
C LEU A 466 15.05 -19.22 -9.91
N GLU A 467 16.27 -18.89 -10.35
CA GLU A 467 16.99 -19.66 -11.36
C GLU A 467 17.59 -20.92 -10.71
N THR A 468 17.54 -22.02 -11.45
CA THR A 468 18.19 -23.29 -11.07
C THR A 468 19.68 -23.27 -11.46
N ASN A 469 20.39 -24.38 -11.26
CA ASN A 469 21.74 -24.55 -11.79
C ASN A 469 21.80 -24.63 -13.33
N ILE A 470 20.66 -24.83 -14.01
CA ILE A 470 20.57 -24.89 -15.47
C ILE A 470 20.14 -23.51 -16.00
N PRO A 471 20.98 -22.81 -16.79
CA PRO A 471 20.65 -21.49 -17.31
C PRO A 471 19.34 -21.46 -18.11
N GLY A 472 18.50 -20.47 -17.82
CA GLY A 472 17.19 -20.32 -18.48
C GLY A 472 16.10 -21.28 -17.96
N VAL A 473 16.40 -22.09 -16.93
CA VAL A 473 15.43 -22.92 -16.22
C VAL A 473 15.25 -22.38 -14.81
N PHE A 474 13.99 -22.05 -14.48
CA PHE A 474 13.55 -21.48 -13.22
C PHE A 474 12.59 -22.43 -12.52
N ALA A 475 12.45 -22.34 -11.20
CA ALA A 475 11.45 -23.11 -10.46
C ALA A 475 10.86 -22.29 -9.31
N GLY A 476 9.63 -22.57 -8.88
CA GLY A 476 8.99 -21.86 -7.77
C GLY A 476 7.74 -22.54 -7.22
N GLY A 477 7.21 -22.00 -6.12
CA GLY A 477 6.04 -22.56 -5.42
C GLY A 477 6.40 -23.78 -4.57
N ASP A 478 5.46 -24.71 -4.38
CA ASP A 478 5.63 -25.85 -3.46
C ASP A 478 6.76 -26.83 -3.83
N ALA A 479 7.39 -26.65 -4.99
CA ALA A 479 8.45 -27.52 -5.49
C ALA A 479 9.88 -27.02 -5.19
N VAL A 480 10.06 -25.85 -4.56
CA VAL A 480 11.38 -25.26 -4.26
C VAL A 480 11.67 -25.17 -2.76
N ASP A 481 12.95 -24.96 -2.42
CA ASP A 481 13.42 -24.68 -1.05
C ASP A 481 12.89 -25.65 0.01
N ASP A 482 12.14 -25.15 1.01
CA ASP A 482 11.61 -25.93 2.13
C ASP A 482 10.35 -26.77 1.76
N GLY A 483 9.89 -26.69 0.50
CA GLY A 483 8.78 -27.48 -0.05
C GLY A 483 7.40 -26.82 0.11
N PRO A 484 6.34 -27.61 0.38
CA PRO A 484 4.96 -27.11 0.40
C PRO A 484 4.77 -25.87 1.26
N THR A 485 4.17 -24.84 0.66
CA THR A 485 3.98 -23.52 1.27
C THR A 485 2.53 -23.06 1.16
N VAL A 486 2.26 -21.79 1.44
CA VAL A 486 0.94 -21.19 1.26
C VAL A 486 0.87 -20.42 -0.06
N VAL A 487 -0.35 -20.27 -0.58
CA VAL A 487 -0.61 -19.69 -1.91
C VAL A 487 0.06 -18.33 -2.14
N ILE A 488 0.09 -17.47 -1.12
CA ILE A 488 0.72 -16.14 -1.24
C ILE A 488 2.25 -16.20 -1.38
N ASP A 489 2.91 -17.22 -0.81
CA ASP A 489 4.35 -17.43 -1.01
C ASP A 489 4.61 -17.91 -2.44
N ALA A 490 3.80 -18.84 -2.97
CA ALA A 490 3.89 -19.30 -4.36
C ALA A 490 3.66 -18.17 -5.38
N ILE A 491 2.73 -17.25 -5.11
CA ILE A 491 2.55 -16.01 -5.89
C ILE A 491 3.81 -15.14 -5.83
N GLY A 492 4.40 -14.98 -4.64
CA GLY A 492 5.66 -14.26 -4.47
C GLY A 492 6.80 -14.87 -5.29
N ASP A 493 6.92 -16.19 -5.33
CA ASP A 493 7.92 -16.90 -6.15
C ASP A 493 7.68 -16.68 -7.64
N GLY A 494 6.43 -16.82 -8.10
CA GLY A 494 6.05 -16.57 -9.49
C GLY A 494 6.36 -15.14 -9.93
N GLN A 495 6.13 -14.15 -9.05
CA GLN A 495 6.48 -12.74 -9.31
C GLN A 495 8.01 -12.56 -9.45
N ARG A 496 8.80 -13.11 -8.52
CA ARG A 496 10.27 -12.99 -8.56
C ARG A 496 10.86 -13.69 -9.78
N ALA A 497 10.39 -14.90 -10.09
CA ALA A 497 10.79 -15.64 -11.27
C ALA A 497 10.44 -14.88 -12.57
N ALA A 498 9.21 -14.34 -12.69
CA ALA A 498 8.81 -13.59 -13.87
C ALA A 498 9.66 -12.35 -14.11
N LYS A 499 9.95 -11.55 -13.06
CA LYS A 499 10.84 -10.38 -13.17
C LYS A 499 12.21 -10.78 -13.73
N THR A 500 12.77 -11.90 -13.27
CA THR A 500 14.05 -12.41 -13.77
C THR A 500 13.94 -12.94 -15.20
N MET A 501 12.92 -13.74 -15.52
CA MET A 501 12.68 -14.30 -16.84
C MET A 501 12.49 -13.21 -17.90
N ILE A 502 11.76 -12.14 -17.59
CA ILE A 502 11.57 -10.99 -18.48
C ILE A 502 12.94 -10.41 -18.88
N SER A 503 13.81 -10.13 -17.90
CA SER A 503 15.14 -9.58 -18.15
C SER A 503 16.05 -10.57 -18.89
N TYR A 504 15.98 -11.86 -18.55
CA TYR A 504 16.73 -12.93 -19.19
C TYR A 504 16.39 -13.05 -20.68
N VAL A 505 15.10 -13.13 -21.00
CA VAL A 505 14.60 -13.35 -22.37
C VAL A 505 14.79 -12.12 -23.27
N LEU A 506 14.69 -10.92 -22.70
CA LEU A 506 14.90 -9.66 -23.42
C LEU A 506 16.37 -9.22 -23.47
N GLY A 507 17.27 -9.88 -22.73
CA GLY A 507 18.68 -9.51 -22.64
C GLY A 507 18.92 -8.15 -21.98
N THR A 508 18.04 -7.74 -21.05
CA THR A 508 18.15 -6.47 -20.32
C THR A 508 18.68 -6.70 -18.91
N GLU A 509 19.18 -5.64 -18.26
CA GLU A 509 19.50 -5.74 -16.83
C GLU A 509 18.22 -5.94 -16.01
N ARG A 510 18.34 -6.77 -14.97
CA ARG A 510 17.26 -6.96 -13.99
C ARG A 510 16.99 -5.65 -13.28
N GLN A 511 15.72 -5.23 -13.26
CA GLN A 511 15.30 -4.06 -12.50
C GLN A 511 15.66 -4.26 -11.02
N ARG A 512 16.33 -3.27 -10.44
CA ARG A 512 16.66 -3.28 -9.00
C ARG A 512 15.39 -3.07 -8.19
N GLU A 513 15.30 -3.74 -7.05
CA GLU A 513 14.24 -3.46 -6.10
C GLU A 513 14.40 -2.04 -5.53
N PRO A 514 13.29 -1.32 -5.29
CA PRO A 514 13.38 0.05 -4.78
C PRO A 514 14.10 0.15 -3.44
N PHE A 515 14.88 1.21 -3.25
CA PHE A 515 15.48 1.50 -1.94
C PHE A 515 14.37 1.87 -0.94
N VAL A 516 14.32 1.18 0.20
CA VAL A 516 13.33 1.43 1.26
C VAL A 516 14.01 1.56 2.62
N VAL A 517 13.50 2.48 3.44
CA VAL A 517 13.83 2.58 4.86
C VAL A 517 12.66 2.03 5.67
N ASN A 518 12.97 1.24 6.70
CA ASN A 518 11.97 0.67 7.60
C ASN A 518 12.39 0.88 9.04
N LYS A 519 11.44 1.15 9.94
CA LYS A 519 11.74 1.35 11.36
C LYS A 519 12.41 0.12 11.99
N SER A 520 12.03 -1.07 11.55
CA SER A 520 12.59 -2.35 12.00
C SER A 520 14.11 -2.48 11.79
N PHE A 521 14.69 -1.75 10.83
CA PHE A 521 16.15 -1.67 10.65
C PHE A 521 16.86 -1.12 11.90
N TRP A 522 16.21 -0.18 12.59
CA TRP A 522 16.74 0.47 13.78
C TRP A 522 16.40 -0.31 15.06
N THR A 523 15.11 -0.63 15.21
CA THR A 523 14.53 -1.24 16.41
C THR A 523 13.11 -1.71 16.10
N LYS A 524 12.64 -2.73 16.79
CA LYS A 524 11.21 -3.10 16.73
C LYS A 524 10.37 -1.89 17.17
N PRO A 525 9.42 -1.41 16.35
CA PRO A 525 8.45 -0.39 16.76
C PRO A 525 7.58 -0.91 17.90
N GLY A 526 7.01 -0.02 18.71
CA GLY A 526 6.06 -0.42 19.76
C GLY A 526 5.08 0.68 20.15
N LYS A 527 4.17 0.35 21.06
CA LYS A 527 3.02 1.17 21.50
C LYS A 527 3.33 2.65 21.78
N GLN A 528 4.51 2.95 22.35
CA GLN A 528 4.92 4.33 22.69
C GLN A 528 4.96 5.28 21.48
N GLU A 529 5.10 4.75 20.26
CA GLU A 529 5.20 5.55 19.03
C GLU A 529 3.85 5.89 18.39
N LEU A 530 2.79 5.14 18.72
CA LEU A 530 1.48 5.28 18.07
C LEU A 530 0.66 6.47 18.60
N GLY A 531 1.01 6.99 19.78
CA GLY A 531 0.25 8.07 20.40
C GLY A 531 -1.05 7.59 21.05
N GLU A 532 -2.05 8.46 21.10
CA GLU A 532 -3.36 8.15 21.68
C GLU A 532 -4.30 7.83 20.52
N ILE A 533 -4.46 6.55 20.23
CA ILE A 533 -5.36 6.04 19.21
C ILE A 533 -6.54 5.38 19.93
N PRO A 534 -7.79 5.79 19.67
CA PRO A 534 -8.96 5.16 20.25
C PRO A 534 -9.06 3.68 19.84
N GLU A 535 -9.39 2.82 20.80
CA GLU A 535 -9.76 1.44 20.51
C GLU A 535 -11.05 1.42 19.67
N SER A 536 -11.11 0.52 18.68
CA SER A 536 -12.34 0.21 17.95
C SER A 536 -12.37 -1.27 17.56
N PRO A 537 -13.47 -1.97 17.88
CA PRO A 537 -13.56 -3.41 17.71
C PRO A 537 -13.46 -3.81 16.24
N ARG A 538 -12.84 -4.96 15.98
CA ARG A 538 -12.80 -5.57 14.64
C ARG A 538 -14.16 -6.15 14.29
N HIS A 539 -14.62 -5.92 13.07
CA HIS A 539 -15.76 -6.64 12.52
C HIS A 539 -15.33 -8.00 12.00
N GLU A 540 -16.03 -9.04 12.44
CA GLU A 540 -15.84 -10.39 11.95
C GLU A 540 -16.58 -10.59 10.62
N LEU A 541 -16.12 -11.57 9.86
CA LEU A 541 -16.76 -11.90 8.58
C LEU A 541 -18.12 -12.56 8.84
N HIS A 542 -19.11 -12.28 8.01
CA HIS A 542 -20.39 -12.99 8.06
C HIS A 542 -20.19 -14.45 7.61
N LEU A 543 -20.71 -15.39 8.38
CA LEU A 543 -20.62 -16.84 8.12
C LEU A 543 -22.01 -17.46 8.03
N LEU A 544 -22.14 -18.55 7.28
CA LEU A 544 -23.31 -19.42 7.33
C LEU A 544 -23.41 -20.10 8.70
N GLU A 545 -24.63 -20.32 9.18
CA GLU A 545 -24.87 -21.06 10.41
C GLU A 545 -24.48 -22.54 10.28
N VAL A 546 -24.02 -23.17 11.36
CA VAL A 546 -23.50 -24.56 11.32
C VAL A 546 -24.51 -25.55 10.72
N ASP A 547 -25.80 -25.40 11.01
CA ASP A 547 -26.87 -26.25 10.47
C ASP A 547 -27.00 -26.16 8.94
N GLN A 548 -26.58 -25.03 8.35
CA GLN A 548 -26.57 -24.82 6.90
C GLN A 548 -25.30 -25.37 6.24
N ARG A 549 -24.24 -25.62 7.01
CA ARG A 549 -22.94 -26.14 6.53
C ARG A 549 -23.00 -27.66 6.31
N ARG A 550 -23.78 -28.41 7.09
CA ARG A 550 -23.90 -29.87 6.94
C ARG A 550 -24.54 -30.20 5.59
N ASN A 551 -24.03 -31.20 4.88
CA ASN A 551 -24.52 -31.60 3.55
C ASN A 551 -24.48 -30.51 2.48
N SER A 552 -23.64 -29.49 2.68
CA SER A 552 -23.52 -28.36 1.80
C SER A 552 -22.06 -28.04 1.55
N PHE A 553 -21.76 -27.72 0.29
CA PHE A 553 -20.48 -27.16 -0.13
C PHE A 553 -20.61 -25.67 -0.53
N ALA A 554 -21.72 -25.03 -0.13
CA ALA A 554 -21.88 -23.59 -0.29
C ALA A 554 -20.77 -22.84 0.45
N GLU A 555 -20.32 -21.71 -0.14
CA GLU A 555 -19.28 -20.87 0.44
C GLU A 555 -19.70 -20.43 1.86
N VAL A 556 -18.93 -20.83 2.88
CA VAL A 556 -19.31 -20.64 4.29
C VAL A 556 -19.22 -19.16 4.67
N ALA A 557 -18.15 -18.53 4.23
CA ALA A 557 -17.83 -17.15 4.49
C ALA A 557 -18.55 -16.29 3.45
N THR A 558 -19.41 -15.34 3.84
CA THR A 558 -20.25 -14.55 2.90
C THR A 558 -19.74 -13.13 2.65
N GLY A 559 -18.68 -12.70 3.34
CA GLY A 559 -18.01 -11.42 3.08
C GLY A 559 -18.36 -10.31 4.08
N PHE A 560 -18.08 -9.08 3.69
CA PHE A 560 -18.43 -7.86 4.43
C PHE A 560 -19.60 -7.13 3.76
N GLU A 561 -20.42 -6.48 4.57
CA GLU A 561 -21.32 -5.44 4.08
C GLU A 561 -20.56 -4.10 3.93
N PHE A 562 -21.19 -3.13 3.25
CA PHE A 562 -20.61 -1.79 3.07
C PHE A 562 -20.26 -1.11 4.41
N ALA A 563 -21.10 -1.30 5.44
CA ALA A 563 -20.86 -0.74 6.77
C ALA A 563 -19.62 -1.35 7.45
N ASP A 564 -19.44 -2.67 7.32
CA ASP A 564 -18.26 -3.36 7.85
C ASP A 564 -16.98 -2.88 7.17
N ASN A 565 -17.01 -2.76 5.84
CA ASN A 565 -15.87 -2.25 5.08
C ASN A 565 -15.56 -0.78 5.42
N ALA A 566 -16.57 0.08 5.55
CA ALA A 566 -16.37 1.48 5.92
C ALA A 566 -15.74 1.60 7.32
N HIS A 567 -16.19 0.77 8.28
CA HIS A 567 -15.62 0.72 9.62
C HIS A 567 -14.17 0.20 9.60
N GLU A 568 -13.92 -0.94 8.96
CA GLU A 568 -12.59 -1.56 8.94
C GLU A 568 -11.55 -0.75 8.15
N THR A 569 -11.94 -0.07 7.08
CA THR A 569 -11.03 0.83 6.36
C THR A 569 -10.64 2.05 7.21
N ALA A 570 -11.58 2.62 7.99
CA ALA A 570 -11.31 3.70 8.92
C ALA A 570 -10.39 3.29 10.08
N ARG A 571 -10.23 1.98 10.32
CA ARG A 571 -9.33 1.45 11.34
C ARG A 571 -7.84 1.51 10.95
N CYS A 572 -7.51 1.74 9.68
CA CYS A 572 -6.13 1.75 9.20
C CYS A 572 -5.30 2.91 9.79
N LEU A 573 -4.09 2.60 10.27
CA LEU A 573 -3.18 3.59 10.86
C LEU A 573 -2.30 4.32 9.83
N SER A 574 -2.43 4.01 8.54
CA SER A 574 -1.66 4.65 7.45
C SER A 574 -0.13 4.68 7.69
N CYS A 575 0.44 3.54 8.09
CA CYS A 575 1.82 3.45 8.60
C CYS A 575 2.93 3.72 7.56
N GLY A 576 2.67 3.45 6.28
CA GLY A 576 3.60 3.67 5.17
C GLY A 576 3.64 5.13 4.71
N CYS A 577 4.72 5.52 4.03
CA CYS A 577 4.91 6.90 3.59
C CYS A 577 4.02 7.27 2.40
N VAL A 578 3.34 8.42 2.50
CA VAL A 578 2.49 8.99 1.41
C VAL A 578 3.29 9.70 0.31
N ARG A 579 4.62 9.67 0.38
CA ARG A 579 5.58 10.27 -0.56
C ARG A 579 6.63 9.27 -1.03
N PHE A 580 6.35 7.97 -0.94
CA PHE A 580 7.22 6.90 -1.44
C PHE A 580 7.71 7.17 -2.88
N ASP A 581 6.81 7.45 -3.83
CA ASP A 581 7.22 7.57 -5.24
C ASP A 581 8.07 8.80 -5.55
N ASP A 582 7.88 9.91 -4.82
CA ASP A 582 8.49 11.21 -5.10
C ASP A 582 9.42 11.74 -3.99
N CYS A 583 9.72 10.94 -2.96
CA CYS A 583 10.68 11.29 -1.90
C CYS A 583 12.09 11.35 -2.47
N SER A 584 12.64 12.57 -2.59
CA SER A 584 13.97 12.79 -3.15
C SER A 584 15.08 12.09 -2.35
N LEU A 585 14.95 11.96 -1.02
CA LEU A 585 15.94 11.24 -0.21
C LEU A 585 15.99 9.75 -0.56
N ARG A 586 14.83 9.12 -0.79
CA ARG A 586 14.72 7.71 -1.18
C ARG A 586 15.30 7.50 -2.59
N LEU A 587 14.84 8.31 -3.54
CA LEU A 587 15.26 8.25 -4.94
C LEU A 587 16.78 8.44 -5.08
N TYR A 588 17.36 9.42 -4.40
CA TYR A 588 18.81 9.57 -4.38
C TYR A 588 19.51 8.45 -3.60
N GLY A 589 18.90 7.92 -2.55
CA GLY A 589 19.40 6.72 -1.86
C GLY A 589 19.59 5.54 -2.80
N GLU A 590 18.62 5.33 -3.69
CA GLU A 590 18.65 4.33 -4.75
C GLU A 590 19.71 4.63 -5.82
N GLU A 591 19.68 5.84 -6.40
CA GLU A 591 20.60 6.26 -7.48
C GLU A 591 22.08 6.15 -7.07
N TYR A 592 22.38 6.52 -5.81
CA TYR A 592 23.74 6.52 -5.28
C TYR A 592 24.11 5.25 -4.51
N ASP A 593 23.24 4.23 -4.51
CA ASP A 593 23.49 2.92 -3.90
C ASP A 593 23.89 3.03 -2.42
N VAL A 594 23.08 3.74 -1.64
CA VAL A 594 23.37 4.03 -0.22
C VAL A 594 23.39 2.77 0.64
N ASP A 595 24.41 2.64 1.49
CA ASP A 595 24.43 1.63 2.56
C ASP A 595 24.11 2.27 3.92
N MET A 596 22.92 1.96 4.44
CA MET A 596 22.47 2.44 5.74
C MET A 596 23.29 1.92 6.93
N ASN A 597 24.05 0.82 6.78
CA ASN A 597 24.85 0.26 7.86
C ASN A 597 26.10 1.09 8.15
N ARG A 598 26.65 1.77 7.13
CA ARG A 598 27.96 2.41 7.20
C ARG A 598 28.09 3.46 8.30
N TYR A 599 27.06 4.29 8.46
CA TYR A 599 27.00 5.32 9.51
C TYR A 599 25.80 5.10 10.44
N LYS A 600 25.43 3.84 10.70
CA LYS A 600 24.32 3.50 11.58
C LYS A 600 24.51 4.16 12.95
N GLY A 601 23.70 5.18 13.22
CA GLY A 601 23.84 6.04 14.39
C GLY A 601 22.79 5.78 15.47
N TYR A 602 22.78 6.67 16.46
CA TYR A 602 21.66 6.77 17.40
C TYR A 602 20.43 7.33 16.68
N VAL A 603 19.32 6.61 16.78
CA VAL A 603 18.05 7.00 16.19
C VAL A 603 17.16 7.74 17.20
N ARG A 604 16.57 8.86 16.80
CA ARG A 604 15.56 9.55 17.59
C ARG A 604 14.17 9.06 17.22
N LYS A 605 13.37 8.83 18.25
CA LYS A 605 11.96 8.46 18.13
C LYS A 605 11.13 9.63 18.57
N HIS A 606 10.35 10.17 17.65
CA HIS A 606 9.42 11.26 17.91
C HIS A 606 8.00 10.76 17.70
N LYS A 607 7.07 11.25 18.53
CA LYS A 607 5.65 11.13 18.23
C LYS A 607 5.33 12.10 17.08
N PRO A 608 4.62 11.66 16.02
CA PRO A 608 4.08 12.58 15.01
C PRO A 608 3.21 13.65 15.67
N ASP A 609 3.38 14.90 15.23
CA ASP A 609 2.60 16.03 15.69
C ASP A 609 1.35 16.19 14.82
N GLU A 610 0.24 15.70 15.37
CA GLU A 610 -1.08 15.71 14.75
C GLU A 610 -1.97 16.84 15.29
N ARG A 611 -1.43 17.83 16.01
CA ARG A 611 -2.25 18.85 16.68
C ARG A 611 -2.88 19.86 15.72
N HIS A 612 -2.33 20.04 14.52
CA HIS A 612 -2.87 20.96 13.51
C HIS A 612 -4.01 20.30 12.70
N PRO A 613 -5.09 21.01 12.32
CA PRO A 613 -6.25 20.42 11.64
C PRO A 613 -5.95 19.86 10.25
N TYR A 614 -5.09 20.52 9.49
CA TYR A 614 -4.83 20.18 8.07
C TYR A 614 -3.45 19.58 7.78
N VAL A 615 -2.52 19.61 8.75
CA VAL A 615 -1.11 19.31 8.52
C VAL A 615 -0.65 18.32 9.57
N SER A 616 -0.04 17.22 9.12
CA SER A 616 0.69 16.30 9.97
C SER A 616 2.19 16.60 9.84
N TYR A 617 2.89 16.62 10.98
CA TYR A 617 4.34 16.74 11.03
C TYR A 617 4.95 15.51 11.68
N ASP A 618 5.76 14.76 10.92
CA ASP A 618 6.52 13.61 11.41
C ASP A 618 8.02 13.98 11.48
N PRO A 619 8.55 14.31 12.67
CA PRO A 619 9.95 14.67 12.82
C PRO A 619 10.91 13.54 12.49
N ASN A 620 10.46 12.27 12.52
CA ASN A 620 11.29 11.12 12.23
C ASN A 620 11.74 11.05 10.76
N LYS A 621 10.97 11.69 9.86
CA LYS A 621 11.27 11.81 8.43
C LYS A 621 12.14 13.02 8.10
N CYS A 622 12.25 13.99 9.02
CA CYS A 622 12.88 15.28 8.76
C CYS A 622 14.41 15.18 8.63
N ILE A 623 14.95 15.68 7.52
CA ILE A 623 16.41 15.74 7.26
C ILE A 623 17.05 17.10 7.61
N LEU A 624 16.33 17.96 8.33
CA LEU A 624 16.80 19.29 8.75
C LEU A 624 17.33 20.18 7.61
N CYS A 625 16.74 20.06 6.41
CA CYS A 625 17.13 20.85 5.25
C CYS A 625 16.68 22.33 5.33
N SER A 626 15.85 22.68 6.32
CA SER A 626 15.31 24.02 6.58
C SER A 626 14.49 24.64 5.45
N ARG A 627 14.12 23.90 4.39
CA ARG A 627 13.32 24.44 3.28
C ARG A 627 11.98 24.99 3.74
N CYS A 628 11.22 24.20 4.50
CA CYS A 628 9.91 24.60 5.04
C CYS A 628 9.98 25.87 5.90
N ILE A 629 11.01 25.99 6.75
CA ILE A 629 11.24 27.18 7.60
C ILE A 629 11.48 28.40 6.72
N ARG A 630 12.37 28.27 5.73
CA ARG A 630 12.78 29.37 4.87
C ARG A 630 11.66 29.80 3.92
N THR A 631 10.86 28.86 3.40
CA THR A 631 9.63 29.19 2.67
C THR A 631 8.65 29.96 3.57
N CYS A 632 8.43 29.51 4.80
CA CYS A 632 7.53 30.18 5.74
C CYS A 632 7.99 31.59 6.15
N GLU A 633 9.30 31.83 6.28
CA GLU A 633 9.89 33.11 6.66
C GLU A 633 10.03 34.06 5.45
N ARG A 634 10.54 33.56 4.32
CA ARG A 634 11.01 34.42 3.21
C ARG A 634 10.01 34.60 2.11
N VAL A 635 9.18 33.59 1.85
CA VAL A 635 8.17 33.66 0.80
C VAL A 635 6.85 34.18 1.37
N LEU A 636 6.49 33.77 2.60
CA LEU A 636 5.19 34.13 3.20
C LEU A 636 5.23 35.19 4.32
N PRO A 637 6.38 35.82 4.60
CA PRO A 637 6.64 36.58 5.83
C PRO A 637 6.03 36.15 7.19
N ILE A 638 5.75 34.87 7.45
CA ILE A 638 5.05 34.42 8.67
C ILE A 638 5.99 34.01 9.81
N SER A 639 7.02 33.20 9.48
CA SER A 639 7.96 32.63 10.46
C SER A 639 7.34 31.73 11.55
N ALA A 640 6.42 30.84 11.20
CA ALA A 640 5.77 29.91 12.15
C ALA A 640 6.64 28.72 12.57
N LEU A 641 7.65 28.37 11.76
CA LEU A 641 8.53 27.22 11.95
C LEU A 641 9.96 27.68 12.24
N GLY A 642 10.71 26.92 13.04
CA GLY A 642 12.11 27.18 13.34
C GLY A 642 12.90 25.93 13.70
N LEU A 643 14.22 26.08 13.85
CA LEU A 643 15.09 25.06 14.41
C LEU A 643 15.26 25.31 15.91
N VAL A 644 14.98 24.30 16.73
CA VAL A 644 15.12 24.32 18.19
C VAL A 644 16.17 23.29 18.60
N GLY A 645 16.87 23.55 19.71
CA GLY A 645 17.96 22.70 20.19
C GLY A 645 19.31 22.98 19.50
N ARG A 646 20.35 22.25 19.89
CA ARG A 646 21.71 22.35 19.33
C ARG A 646 22.32 20.96 19.12
N GLY A 647 23.17 20.82 18.11
CA GLY A 647 23.86 19.58 17.79
C GLY A 647 22.91 18.40 17.55
N PHE A 648 23.17 17.27 18.23
CA PHE A 648 22.34 16.07 18.16
C PHE A 648 20.96 16.19 18.85
N LYS A 649 20.54 17.40 19.22
CA LYS A 649 19.19 17.70 19.72
C LYS A 649 18.46 18.71 18.82
N THR A 650 19.04 19.08 17.68
CA THR A 650 18.41 20.01 16.75
C THR A 650 17.22 19.34 16.07
N GLU A 651 16.08 20.03 16.09
CA GLU A 651 14.81 19.60 15.51
C GLU A 651 14.12 20.79 14.86
N MET A 652 13.32 20.54 13.82
CA MET A 652 12.36 21.54 13.35
C MET A 652 11.13 21.49 14.26
N ARG A 653 10.68 22.64 14.75
CA ARG A 653 9.49 22.78 15.61
C ARG A 653 8.73 24.07 15.26
N PRO A 654 7.41 24.13 15.54
CA PRO A 654 6.69 25.39 15.61
C PRO A 654 7.29 26.30 16.69
N ALA A 655 7.04 27.61 16.56
CA ALA A 655 7.46 28.60 17.56
C ALA A 655 7.04 28.17 18.98
N MET A 656 7.95 28.32 19.96
CA MET A 656 7.74 27.93 21.36
C MET A 656 7.36 26.46 21.61
N ASN A 657 7.43 25.59 20.59
CA ASN A 657 6.97 24.19 20.63
C ASN A 657 5.44 24.03 20.87
N ASP A 658 4.69 25.11 20.64
CA ASP A 658 3.22 25.08 20.64
C ASP A 658 2.69 24.24 19.47
N ALA A 659 1.38 23.97 19.44
CA ALA A 659 0.79 23.39 18.24
C ALA A 659 0.93 24.39 17.09
N LEU A 660 1.17 23.90 15.86
CA LEU A 660 1.41 24.79 14.72
C LEU A 660 0.26 25.81 14.53
N GLN A 661 -0.98 25.42 14.81
CA GLN A 661 -2.18 26.27 14.71
C GLN A 661 -2.21 27.41 15.74
N ASP A 662 -1.48 27.26 16.86
CA ASP A 662 -1.42 28.24 17.95
C ASP A 662 -0.26 29.23 17.74
N THR A 663 0.49 29.09 16.64
CA THR A 663 1.53 30.02 16.21
C THR A 663 0.99 31.02 15.17
N ASN A 664 1.85 31.84 14.57
CA ASN A 664 1.49 32.71 13.46
C ASN A 664 1.07 31.95 12.16
N CYS A 665 1.01 30.62 12.18
CA CYS A 665 0.64 29.81 11.02
C CYS A 665 -0.74 30.19 10.47
N VAL A 666 -0.78 30.55 9.17
CA VAL A 666 -2.04 30.87 8.46
C VAL A 666 -2.68 29.64 7.80
N SER A 667 -2.20 28.43 8.10
CA SER A 667 -2.68 27.16 7.54
C SER A 667 -2.60 27.06 6.00
N CYS A 668 -1.64 27.72 5.35
CA CYS A 668 -1.50 27.68 3.89
C CYS A 668 -0.97 26.34 3.34
N GLY A 669 -0.26 25.56 4.15
CA GLY A 669 0.31 24.27 3.76
C GLY A 669 1.50 24.33 2.80
N ASN A 670 2.06 25.50 2.47
CA ASN A 670 3.21 25.61 1.55
C ASN A 670 4.51 24.96 2.09
N CYS A 671 4.56 24.71 3.40
CA CYS A 671 5.61 23.92 4.02
C CYS A 671 5.57 22.43 3.62
N ILE A 672 4.40 21.93 3.18
CA ILE A 672 4.22 20.58 2.64
C ILE A 672 4.92 20.49 1.28
N ASP A 673 4.61 21.40 0.35
CA ASP A 673 5.22 21.44 -1.00
C ASP A 673 6.74 21.64 -0.92
N ALA A 674 7.20 22.45 0.02
CA ALA A 674 8.63 22.67 0.24
C ALA A 674 9.38 21.45 0.83
N CYS A 675 8.67 20.43 1.33
CA CYS A 675 9.27 19.30 2.03
C CYS A 675 9.71 18.18 1.06
N PRO A 676 11.02 17.91 0.92
CA PRO A 676 11.51 16.91 -0.04
C PRO A 676 11.36 15.45 0.43
N VAL A 677 10.96 15.21 1.68
CA VAL A 677 11.02 13.89 2.33
C VAL A 677 9.72 13.46 3.01
N GLY A 678 8.62 14.20 2.81
CA GLY A 678 7.33 13.87 3.41
C GLY A 678 7.28 13.95 4.94
N ALA A 679 8.15 14.75 5.56
CA ALA A 679 8.07 15.04 6.99
C ALA A 679 6.89 15.95 7.34
N LEU A 680 6.39 16.73 6.38
CA LEU A 680 5.17 17.52 6.49
C LEU A 680 4.24 17.04 5.40
N THR A 681 3.04 16.62 5.78
CA THR A 681 2.04 16.08 4.85
C THR A 681 0.66 16.66 5.14
N PRO A 682 -0.24 16.69 4.15
CA PRO A 682 -1.64 16.99 4.40
C PRO A 682 -2.25 15.90 5.29
N LYS A 683 -3.23 16.27 6.10
CA LYS A 683 -4.19 15.32 6.65
C LYS A 683 -5.24 15.06 5.58
N TYR A 684 -5.19 13.89 4.96
CA TYR A 684 -6.14 13.54 3.92
C TYR A 684 -7.50 13.19 4.52
N ALA A 685 -8.57 13.51 3.80
CA ALA A 685 -9.94 13.17 4.19
C ALA A 685 -10.23 11.65 4.14
N PHE A 686 -9.30 10.85 3.62
CA PHE A 686 -9.41 9.41 3.45
C PHE A 686 -8.26 8.70 4.17
N GLN A 687 -8.61 7.65 4.91
CA GLN A 687 -7.67 6.81 5.66
C GLN A 687 -6.94 5.83 4.75
N GLY A 688 -5.81 5.31 5.22
CA GLY A 688 -5.04 4.29 4.52
C GLY A 688 -4.32 4.79 3.27
N ARG A 689 -4.19 6.10 3.05
CA ARG A 689 -3.57 6.59 1.82
C ARG A 689 -2.10 6.15 1.73
N ALA A 690 -1.73 5.38 0.70
CA ALA A 690 -0.34 5.23 0.23
C ALA A 690 -0.13 6.04 -1.05
N CYS A 691 1.03 5.94 -1.70
CA CYS A 691 1.27 6.62 -2.97
C CYS A 691 0.40 6.00 -4.06
N LEU A 692 -0.76 6.62 -4.25
CA LEU A 692 -1.79 6.20 -5.18
C LEU A 692 -1.68 7.05 -6.43
N ASP A 693 -1.78 6.40 -7.58
CA ASP A 693 -1.83 7.08 -8.87
C ASP A 693 -3.06 8.00 -8.98
N THR A 694 -2.82 9.20 -9.47
CA THR A 694 -3.84 10.22 -9.69
C THR A 694 -3.90 10.62 -11.15
N GLN A 695 -5.11 10.93 -11.62
CA GLN A 695 -5.27 11.65 -12.87
C GLN A 695 -5.31 13.14 -12.54
N ASP A 696 -4.27 13.85 -12.95
CA ASP A 696 -4.06 15.24 -12.59
C ASP A 696 -4.71 16.17 -13.61
N GLN A 697 -5.44 17.17 -13.12
CA GLN A 697 -6.08 18.19 -13.95
C GLN A 697 -5.77 19.58 -13.37
N LEU A 698 -5.24 20.47 -14.21
CA LEU A 698 -5.13 21.89 -13.86
C LEU A 698 -6.49 22.57 -14.02
N THR A 699 -6.85 23.40 -13.05
CA THR A 699 -8.06 24.23 -13.04
C THR A 699 -7.83 25.46 -12.15
N HIS A 700 -8.84 26.31 -11.97
CA HIS A 700 -8.74 27.50 -11.15
C HIS A 700 -9.55 27.38 -9.85
N CYS A 701 -8.99 27.88 -8.76
CA CYS A 701 -9.63 27.93 -7.45
C CYS A 701 -10.80 28.92 -7.45
N GLY A 702 -12.00 28.44 -7.11
CA GLY A 702 -13.22 29.26 -7.06
C GLY A 702 -13.51 30.00 -5.74
N PHE A 703 -12.65 29.88 -4.71
CA PHE A 703 -12.91 30.44 -3.37
C PHE A 703 -12.71 31.96 -3.25
N CYS A 704 -12.06 32.59 -4.24
CA CYS A 704 -11.92 34.05 -4.28
C CYS A 704 -11.62 34.49 -5.72
N SER A 705 -11.70 35.81 -5.94
CA SER A 705 -11.59 36.37 -7.29
C SER A 705 -10.16 36.36 -7.87
N VAL A 706 -9.15 35.93 -7.11
CA VAL A 706 -7.77 35.75 -7.61
C VAL A 706 -7.71 34.61 -8.63
N GLY A 707 -8.55 33.58 -8.47
CA GLY A 707 -8.57 32.44 -9.38
C GLY A 707 -7.22 31.73 -9.50
N CYS A 708 -6.56 31.41 -8.38
CA CYS A 708 -5.26 30.73 -8.43
C CYS A 708 -5.36 29.41 -9.21
N GLU A 709 -4.40 29.13 -10.09
CA GLU A 709 -4.29 27.81 -10.73
C GLU A 709 -4.01 26.75 -9.66
N VAL A 710 -4.77 25.66 -9.68
CA VAL A 710 -4.67 24.53 -8.76
C VAL A 710 -4.60 23.24 -9.57
N LYS A 711 -3.85 22.27 -9.04
CA LYS A 711 -3.82 20.91 -9.57
C LYS A 711 -4.78 20.05 -8.76
N VAL A 712 -5.84 19.57 -9.40
CA VAL A 712 -6.77 18.60 -8.84
C VAL A 712 -6.22 17.21 -9.14
N ARG A 713 -5.84 16.48 -8.09
CA ARG A 713 -5.32 15.13 -8.16
C ARG A 713 -6.44 14.15 -7.86
N ARG A 714 -7.03 13.54 -8.90
CA ARG A 714 -8.22 12.70 -8.77
C ARG A 714 -7.88 11.21 -8.73
N PHE A 715 -8.43 10.51 -7.75
CA PHE A 715 -8.55 9.05 -7.74
C PHE A 715 -9.85 8.60 -8.40
N GLY A 716 -10.86 9.46 -8.43
CA GLY A 716 -12.17 9.13 -8.97
C GLY A 716 -13.02 10.36 -9.22
N ALA A 717 -14.32 10.15 -9.49
CA ALA A 717 -15.24 11.25 -9.75
C ALA A 717 -15.49 12.13 -8.51
N ALA A 718 -15.54 11.54 -7.32
CA ALA A 718 -15.77 12.23 -6.05
C ALA A 718 -14.59 12.13 -5.06
N SER A 719 -13.48 11.52 -5.50
CA SER A 719 -12.33 11.18 -4.66
C SER A 719 -11.11 11.91 -5.19
N TYR A 720 -10.79 13.08 -4.64
CA TYR A 720 -9.69 13.93 -5.08
C TYR A 720 -9.17 14.83 -3.97
N TYR A 721 -8.02 15.46 -4.19
CA TYR A 721 -7.50 16.54 -3.35
C TYR A 721 -6.79 17.57 -4.23
N THR A 722 -6.53 18.76 -3.68
CA THR A 722 -5.89 19.85 -4.43
C THR A 722 -4.46 20.09 -3.97
N THR A 723 -3.57 20.34 -4.92
CA THR A 723 -2.18 20.77 -4.70
C THR A 723 -1.89 22.02 -5.54
N SER A 724 -0.74 22.64 -5.28
CA SER A 724 -0.18 23.64 -6.21
C SER A 724 0.07 22.99 -7.59
N ASN A 725 0.31 23.83 -8.60
CA ASN A 725 0.63 23.40 -9.96
C ASN A 725 2.06 22.80 -10.10
N ASP A 726 2.76 22.59 -8.98
CA ASP A 726 4.17 22.16 -8.87
C ASP A 726 5.19 23.15 -9.47
N VAL A 727 4.78 24.40 -9.73
CA VAL A 727 5.68 25.49 -10.13
C VAL A 727 6.23 26.17 -8.87
N ALA A 728 7.55 26.35 -8.83
CA ALA A 728 8.21 27.08 -7.76
C ALA A 728 7.68 28.52 -7.70
N GLY A 729 7.09 28.90 -6.56
CA GLY A 729 6.53 30.22 -6.30
C GLY A 729 5.00 30.23 -6.32
N ASP A 730 4.37 29.30 -7.03
CA ASP A 730 2.92 29.24 -7.20
C ASP A 730 2.25 28.55 -6.01
N TYR A 731 2.28 29.26 -4.88
CA TYR A 731 1.74 28.79 -3.62
C TYR A 731 0.24 28.99 -3.48
N LEU A 732 -0.39 28.05 -2.81
CA LEU A 732 -1.81 28.13 -2.47
C LEU A 732 -2.04 28.74 -1.09
N CYS A 733 -3.18 29.42 -0.94
CA CYS A 733 -3.73 29.77 0.36
C CYS A 733 -4.41 28.54 1.00
N ARG A 734 -4.85 28.67 2.27
CA ARG A 734 -5.56 27.60 2.98
C ARG A 734 -6.79 27.07 2.23
N TYR A 735 -7.53 27.95 1.54
CA TYR A 735 -8.77 27.60 0.85
C TYR A 735 -8.50 26.84 -0.45
N GLY A 736 -7.56 27.32 -1.29
CA GLY A 736 -7.18 26.60 -2.51
C GLY A 736 -6.61 25.21 -2.22
N ARG A 737 -5.89 25.05 -1.10
CA ARG A 737 -5.27 23.77 -0.72
C ARG A 737 -6.20 22.80 -0.01
N PHE A 738 -6.95 23.25 0.98
CA PHE A 738 -7.73 22.38 1.87
C PHE A 738 -9.24 22.56 1.72
N GLY A 739 -9.69 23.60 1.00
CA GLY A 739 -11.13 23.88 0.85
C GLY A 739 -11.89 22.80 0.08
N SER A 740 -11.20 22.01 -0.76
CA SER A 740 -11.79 20.85 -1.45
C SER A 740 -12.32 19.79 -0.47
N GLU A 741 -11.77 19.72 0.76
CA GLU A 741 -12.25 18.81 1.80
C GLU A 741 -13.73 19.03 2.14
N LEU A 742 -14.22 20.27 2.08
CA LEU A 742 -15.63 20.61 2.34
C LEU A 742 -16.59 19.93 1.35
N MET A 743 -16.10 19.61 0.15
CA MET A 743 -16.89 19.01 -0.92
C MET A 743 -16.89 17.48 -0.87
N ILE A 744 -15.82 16.88 -0.34
CA ILE A 744 -15.60 15.42 -0.33
C ILE A 744 -15.89 14.76 1.04
N GLN A 745 -15.91 15.52 2.14
CA GLN A 745 -16.21 14.95 3.45
C GLN A 745 -17.63 14.36 3.50
N SER A 746 -17.71 13.09 3.92
CA SER A 746 -18.96 12.33 4.06
C SER A 746 -19.88 12.94 5.13
N GLU A 747 -19.30 13.54 6.18
CA GLU A 747 -20.01 14.11 7.32
C GLU A 747 -20.47 15.57 7.12
N ARG A 748 -20.33 16.14 5.92
CA ARG A 748 -20.83 17.49 5.67
C ARG A 748 -22.32 17.60 6.01
N LEU A 749 -22.74 18.70 6.64
CA LEU A 749 -24.16 18.94 6.91
C LEU A 749 -24.92 19.05 5.58
N ARG A 750 -25.74 18.04 5.27
CA ARG A 750 -26.60 18.02 4.07
C ARG A 750 -28.01 18.52 4.32
N ALA A 751 -28.41 18.62 5.60
CA ALA A 751 -29.71 19.10 6.03
C ALA A 751 -29.57 19.85 7.38
N PRO A 752 -30.51 20.76 7.71
CA PRO A 752 -30.56 21.41 9.01
C PRO A 752 -30.67 20.42 10.16
N ARG A 753 -30.09 20.76 11.31
CA ARG A 753 -30.19 19.98 12.54
C ARG A 753 -30.48 20.89 13.72
N GLU A 754 -31.39 20.50 14.60
CA GLU A 754 -31.60 21.12 15.89
C GLU A 754 -30.62 20.56 16.92
N ARG A 755 -29.98 21.43 17.69
CA ARG A 755 -29.13 21.04 18.82
C ARG A 755 -29.93 21.06 20.12
N ASP A 756 -30.08 19.89 20.74
CA ASP A 756 -30.67 19.72 22.07
C ASP A 756 -29.60 19.17 23.03
N GLY A 757 -28.99 20.05 23.82
CA GLY A 757 -27.82 19.73 24.64
C GLY A 757 -26.61 19.26 23.80
N HIS A 758 -26.34 17.95 23.84
CA HIS A 758 -25.29 17.27 23.06
C HIS A 758 -25.84 16.51 21.84
N ASN A 759 -27.16 16.43 21.67
CA ASN A 759 -27.79 15.74 20.56
C ASN A 759 -28.05 16.68 19.39
N HIS A 760 -27.95 16.16 18.16
CA HIS A 760 -28.24 16.87 16.92
C HIS A 760 -29.31 16.13 16.12
N ASN A 761 -30.55 16.60 16.17
CA ASN A 761 -31.70 15.95 15.52
C ASN A 761 -31.95 16.57 14.13
N PRO A 762 -32.16 15.78 13.07
CA PRO A 762 -32.54 16.31 11.76
C PRO A 762 -33.80 17.18 11.84
N LEU A 763 -33.81 18.29 11.09
CA LEU A 763 -34.92 19.24 11.03
C LEU A 763 -35.24 19.57 9.56
N ALA A 764 -36.53 19.70 9.23
CA ALA A 764 -36.92 20.17 7.90
C ALA A 764 -36.49 21.64 7.70
N LEU A 765 -36.18 22.02 6.46
CA LEU A 765 -35.60 23.34 6.17
C LEU A 765 -36.56 24.48 6.45
N ASP A 766 -37.84 24.31 6.14
CA ASP A 766 -38.92 25.25 6.43
C ASP A 766 -39.11 25.46 7.93
N GLU A 767 -39.07 24.37 8.72
CA GLU A 767 -39.13 24.44 10.18
C GLU A 767 -37.90 25.14 10.76
N ALA A 768 -36.71 24.81 10.25
CA ALA A 768 -35.46 25.47 10.64
C ALA A 768 -35.50 26.98 10.38
N VAL A 769 -35.94 27.39 9.18
CA VAL A 769 -36.08 28.80 8.80
C VAL A 769 -37.11 29.50 9.67
N THR A 770 -38.26 28.88 9.90
CA THR A 770 -39.33 29.44 10.75
C THR A 770 -38.80 29.73 12.15
N ARG A 771 -38.08 28.76 12.74
CA ARG A 771 -37.52 28.89 14.09
C ARG A 771 -36.41 29.93 14.18
N VAL A 772 -35.55 30.03 13.16
CA VAL A 772 -34.55 31.11 13.05
C VAL A 772 -35.26 32.47 13.03
N VAL A 773 -36.31 32.62 12.22
CA VAL A 773 -37.09 33.87 12.12
C VAL A 773 -37.75 34.22 13.45
N GLU A 774 -38.39 33.27 14.12
CA GLU A 774 -39.04 33.47 15.41
C GLU A 774 -38.05 33.90 16.50
N ASN A 775 -36.90 33.24 16.57
CA ASN A 775 -35.85 33.55 17.53
C ASN A 775 -35.22 34.93 17.27
N LEU A 776 -34.91 35.27 16.02
CA LEU A 776 -34.39 36.59 15.66
C LEU A 776 -35.39 37.70 16.01
N ARG A 777 -36.68 37.48 15.74
CA ARG A 777 -37.76 38.41 16.13
C ARG A 777 -37.91 38.51 17.65
N ALA A 778 -37.75 37.42 18.39
CA ALA A 778 -37.79 37.44 19.84
C ALA A 778 -36.64 38.25 20.44
N VAL A 779 -35.42 38.08 19.92
CA VAL A 779 -34.24 38.87 20.31
C VAL A 779 -34.45 40.35 19.99
N ALA A 780 -34.87 40.67 18.76
CA ALA A 780 -35.13 42.04 18.34
C ALA A 780 -36.23 42.72 19.20
N ARG A 781 -37.30 42.00 19.56
CA ARG A 781 -38.36 42.52 20.46
C ARG A 781 -37.85 42.76 21.88
N LYS A 782 -36.97 41.91 22.39
CA LYS A 782 -36.49 41.97 23.77
C LYS A 782 -35.35 42.97 23.97
N HIS A 783 -34.44 43.06 23.00
CA HIS A 783 -33.19 43.83 23.11
C HIS A 783 -33.09 45.00 22.11
N GLY A 784 -34.10 45.18 21.27
CA GLY A 784 -34.10 46.16 20.19
C GLY A 784 -33.57 45.58 18.87
N PRO A 785 -34.00 46.12 17.71
CA PRO A 785 -33.54 45.67 16.39
C PRO A 785 -32.02 45.65 16.23
N GLU A 786 -31.34 46.66 16.78
CA GLU A 786 -29.88 46.82 16.69
C GLU A 786 -29.09 45.71 17.40
N ALA A 787 -29.73 44.90 18.25
CA ALA A 787 -29.10 43.72 18.85
C ALA A 787 -28.86 42.57 17.86
N VAL A 788 -29.42 42.67 16.64
CA VAL A 788 -29.29 41.66 15.59
C VAL A 788 -28.41 42.20 14.47
N GLY A 789 -27.34 41.47 14.14
CA GLY A 789 -26.49 41.73 12.98
C GLY A 789 -26.77 40.76 11.84
N VAL A 790 -26.79 41.24 10.61
CA VAL A 790 -26.94 40.42 9.39
C VAL A 790 -25.66 40.50 8.58
N PHE A 791 -24.98 39.36 8.40
CA PHE A 791 -23.77 39.28 7.60
C PHE A 791 -23.96 38.32 6.44
N VAL A 792 -23.57 38.73 5.23
CA VAL A 792 -23.63 37.89 4.03
C VAL A 792 -22.25 37.54 3.50
N SER A 793 -22.14 36.41 2.80
CA SER A 793 -20.90 36.01 2.11
C SER A 793 -20.48 37.08 1.08
N PRO A 794 -19.18 37.31 0.85
CA PRO A 794 -18.72 38.15 -0.27
C PRO A 794 -19.09 37.57 -1.65
N GLU A 795 -19.48 36.31 -1.73
CA GLU A 795 -19.78 35.61 -2.99
C GLU A 795 -21.25 35.71 -3.43
N VAL A 796 -22.12 36.34 -2.62
CA VAL A 796 -23.54 36.49 -2.98
C VAL A 796 -23.71 37.49 -4.14
N THR A 797 -24.70 37.26 -5.00
CA THR A 797 -24.97 38.16 -6.13
C THR A 797 -25.48 39.52 -5.64
N ASN A 798 -25.48 40.53 -6.53
CA ASN A 798 -26.03 41.85 -6.20
C ASN A 798 -27.50 41.76 -5.75
N GLU A 799 -28.29 40.87 -6.35
CA GLU A 799 -29.69 40.62 -6.00
C GLU A 799 -29.82 40.00 -4.61
N GLU A 800 -28.94 39.05 -4.27
CA GLU A 800 -28.90 38.40 -2.95
C GLU A 800 -28.43 39.39 -1.86
N MET A 801 -27.44 40.24 -2.15
CA MET A 801 -27.03 41.33 -1.27
C MET A 801 -28.18 42.31 -1.01
N TYR A 802 -28.90 42.68 -2.07
CA TYR A 802 -30.08 43.55 -1.95
C TYR A 802 -31.16 42.90 -1.10
N LEU A 803 -31.44 41.62 -1.31
CA LEU A 803 -32.42 40.87 -0.52
C LEU A 803 -32.02 40.82 0.96
N ALA A 804 -30.75 40.56 1.27
CA ALA A 804 -30.24 40.58 2.64
C ALA A 804 -30.40 41.96 3.29
N ALA A 805 -30.16 43.05 2.56
CA ALA A 805 -30.40 44.41 3.02
C ALA A 805 -31.87 44.67 3.36
N ARG A 806 -32.80 44.14 2.57
CA ARG A 806 -34.23 44.21 2.89
C ARG A 806 -34.59 43.37 4.10
N ILE A 807 -34.06 42.15 4.22
CA ILE A 807 -34.28 41.29 5.39
C ILE A 807 -33.80 42.00 6.67
N ALA A 808 -32.61 42.62 6.65
CA ALA A 808 -32.07 43.35 7.79
C ALA A 808 -32.91 44.60 8.12
N ARG A 809 -33.08 45.51 7.15
CA ARG A 809 -33.65 46.84 7.40
C ARG A 809 -35.17 46.83 7.47
N GLU A 810 -35.84 46.12 6.57
CA GLU A 810 -37.30 46.05 6.54
C GLU A 810 -37.84 44.90 7.40
N GLY A 811 -37.16 43.74 7.39
CA GLY A 811 -37.62 42.56 8.10
C GLY A 811 -37.32 42.58 9.61
N LEU A 812 -36.09 42.93 9.98
CA LEU A 812 -35.62 42.93 11.38
C LEU A 812 -35.53 44.33 11.99
N GLY A 813 -35.53 45.38 11.16
CA GLY A 813 -35.42 46.78 11.59
C GLY A 813 -34.01 47.21 11.99
N THR A 814 -32.98 46.45 11.61
CA THR A 814 -31.58 46.69 12.03
C THR A 814 -30.78 47.37 10.93
N GLY A 815 -29.98 48.38 11.31
CA GLY A 815 -28.95 48.97 10.46
C GLY A 815 -27.67 48.13 10.39
N ASN A 816 -27.51 47.16 11.29
CA ASN A 816 -26.30 46.34 11.42
C ASN A 816 -26.24 45.24 10.37
N ILE A 817 -26.12 45.64 9.11
CA ILE A 817 -25.86 44.76 7.97
C ILE A 817 -24.46 44.98 7.42
N GLY A 818 -23.75 43.88 7.13
CA GLY A 818 -22.43 43.91 6.52
C GLY A 818 -22.15 42.69 5.67
N SER A 819 -20.97 42.67 5.04
CA SER A 819 -20.42 41.49 4.37
C SER A 819 -19.32 40.88 5.24
N LEU A 820 -19.21 39.55 5.24
CA LEU A 820 -18.11 38.82 5.87
C LEU A 820 -16.78 39.00 5.12
N ALA A 821 -16.75 39.76 4.02
CA ALA A 821 -15.53 40.14 3.28
C ALA A 821 -14.42 40.69 4.19
N VAL A 822 -14.80 41.38 5.29
CA VAL A 822 -13.88 41.94 6.29
C VAL A 822 -13.10 40.85 7.07
N LEU A 823 -13.63 39.63 7.15
CA LEU A 823 -12.98 38.50 7.84
C LEU A 823 -12.03 37.72 6.93
N SER A 824 -12.16 37.84 5.60
CA SER A 824 -11.29 37.17 4.62
C SER A 824 -9.99 37.94 4.30
N GLY A 825 -9.93 39.23 4.64
CA GLY A 825 -8.71 40.03 4.53
C GLY A 825 -7.97 40.08 5.87
N ALA A 826 -6.86 39.35 5.99
CA ALA A 826 -5.91 39.62 7.06
C ALA A 826 -5.30 41.00 6.81
N GLY A 827 -5.80 42.01 7.52
CA GLY A 827 -5.35 43.40 7.44
C GLY A 827 -6.35 44.31 6.73
N ARG A 828 -6.51 45.52 7.26
CA ARG A 828 -7.25 46.60 6.62
C ARG A 828 -6.66 46.83 5.22
N SER A 829 -7.32 46.33 4.19
CA SER A 829 -7.16 46.81 2.82
C SER A 829 -7.39 48.34 2.81
N GLY A 830 -6.59 49.04 2.01
CA GLY A 830 -6.14 50.40 2.27
C GLY A 830 -7.20 51.51 2.32
N ALA A 831 -6.71 52.76 2.37
CA ALA A 831 -7.50 53.97 2.58
C ALA A 831 -8.64 54.24 1.56
N MET A 832 -8.78 53.44 0.50
CA MET A 832 -9.80 53.58 -0.54
C MET A 832 -11.05 52.72 -0.33
N ASP A 833 -11.00 51.70 0.52
CA ASP A 833 -12.15 50.84 0.83
C ASP A 833 -13.38 51.58 1.38
N PRO A 834 -13.24 52.68 2.15
CA PRO A 834 -14.38 53.48 2.59
C PRO A 834 -15.11 54.22 1.45
N VAL A 835 -14.47 54.35 0.28
CA VAL A 835 -14.96 55.18 -0.84
C VAL A 835 -15.53 54.33 -1.97
N LEU A 836 -14.95 53.17 -2.27
CA LEU A 836 -15.28 52.39 -3.48
C LEU A 836 -15.99 51.06 -3.24
N GLY A 837 -16.04 50.57 -1.99
CA GLY A 837 -16.29 49.15 -1.76
C GLY A 837 -15.07 48.30 -2.18
N LEU A 838 -15.09 47.03 -1.79
CA LEU A 838 -13.93 46.13 -1.80
C LEU A 838 -13.18 46.12 -3.15
N THR A 839 -11.86 46.30 -3.11
CA THR A 839 -10.97 46.14 -4.27
C THR A 839 -10.66 44.66 -4.50
N ALA A 840 -11.61 43.93 -5.09
CA ALA A 840 -11.39 42.59 -5.63
C ALA A 840 -11.62 42.61 -7.15
N SER A 841 -10.61 42.18 -7.92
CA SER A 841 -10.68 42.09 -9.38
C SER A 841 -11.73 41.06 -9.79
N THR A 842 -12.57 41.36 -10.78
CA THR A 842 -13.47 40.40 -11.45
C THR A 842 -12.79 39.64 -12.59
N ALA A 843 -11.51 39.92 -12.84
CA ALA A 843 -10.68 39.30 -13.86
C ALA A 843 -9.57 38.45 -13.22
N ASP A 844 -9.33 37.26 -13.78
CA ASP A 844 -8.23 36.39 -13.37
C ASP A 844 -6.85 36.96 -13.77
N ARG A 845 -5.77 36.36 -13.25
CA ARG A 845 -4.39 36.81 -13.51
C ARG A 845 -3.96 36.71 -14.98
N SER A 846 -4.55 35.83 -15.78
CA SER A 846 -4.19 35.70 -17.20
C SER A 846 -4.54 36.95 -18.00
N CYS A 847 -5.56 37.69 -17.55
CA CYS A 847 -5.95 38.97 -18.13
C CYS A 847 -4.83 40.03 -18.03
N LEU A 848 -3.92 39.92 -17.06
CA LEU A 848 -2.78 40.84 -16.92
C LEU A 848 -1.73 40.62 -18.01
N ALA A 849 -1.52 39.37 -18.44
CA ALA A 849 -0.52 39.02 -19.44
C ALA A 849 -0.87 39.57 -20.83
N THR A 850 -2.17 39.76 -21.11
CA THR A 850 -2.68 40.32 -22.36
C THR A 850 -3.18 41.76 -22.21
N ALA A 851 -2.93 42.41 -21.06
CA ALA A 851 -3.39 43.77 -20.83
C ALA A 851 -2.52 44.76 -21.61
N ASP A 852 -3.13 45.49 -22.53
CA ASP A 852 -2.45 46.57 -23.26
C ASP A 852 -2.07 47.76 -22.34
N LEU A 853 -2.74 47.90 -21.18
CA LEU A 853 -2.49 48.94 -20.19
C LEU A 853 -2.89 48.47 -18.79
N ILE A 854 -1.95 48.57 -17.84
CA ILE A 854 -2.18 48.31 -16.42
C ILE A 854 -2.03 49.63 -15.67
N ILE A 855 -3.10 50.08 -15.00
CA ILE A 855 -3.10 51.31 -14.20
C ILE A 855 -3.02 50.94 -12.72
N CYS A 856 -1.86 51.16 -12.11
CA CYS A 856 -1.66 51.01 -10.67
C CYS A 856 -1.85 52.38 -9.98
N ASN A 857 -2.82 52.49 -9.07
CA ASN A 857 -3.07 53.74 -8.34
C ASN A 857 -3.08 53.49 -6.83
N ASN A 858 -2.23 54.21 -6.10
CA ASN A 858 -2.13 54.20 -4.63
C ASN A 858 -2.00 52.80 -4.00
N THR A 859 -1.36 51.88 -4.72
CA THR A 859 -0.99 50.53 -4.28
C THR A 859 0.49 50.36 -4.49
N ALA A 860 1.19 49.79 -3.50
CA ALA A 860 2.52 49.26 -3.69
C ALA A 860 2.40 47.76 -3.96
N MET A 861 2.66 47.35 -5.22
CA MET A 861 2.52 45.95 -5.63
C MET A 861 3.31 44.97 -4.76
N GLU A 862 4.38 45.46 -4.12
CA GLU A 862 5.28 44.72 -3.25
C GLU A 862 4.71 44.47 -1.84
N SER A 863 3.73 45.27 -1.39
CA SER A 863 3.20 45.24 -0.02
C SER A 863 1.71 44.90 0.06
N ASP A 864 0.94 45.24 -0.96
CA ASP A 864 -0.53 45.25 -0.89
C ASP A 864 -1.18 44.07 -1.63
N HIS A 865 -0.39 43.32 -2.40
CA HIS A 865 -0.81 42.15 -3.15
C HIS A 865 0.25 41.04 -3.02
N LEU A 866 -0.17 39.78 -3.07
CA LEU A 866 0.74 38.63 -3.09
C LEU A 866 1.33 38.50 -4.51
N VAL A 867 2.09 39.50 -4.93
CA VAL A 867 2.76 39.57 -6.23
C VAL A 867 4.18 39.04 -6.04
N LEU A 868 4.41 37.84 -6.56
CA LEU A 868 5.64 37.08 -6.33
C LEU A 868 6.83 37.63 -7.12
N ASN A 869 6.57 38.27 -8.27
CA ASN A 869 7.55 39.04 -9.04
C ASN A 869 6.83 40.00 -10.01
N VAL A 870 7.48 41.12 -10.35
CA VAL A 870 7.07 42.05 -11.41
C VAL A 870 8.30 42.35 -12.26
N ASP A 871 8.33 41.81 -13.48
CA ASP A 871 9.36 42.20 -14.44
C ASP A 871 8.92 43.48 -15.15
N VAL A 872 9.52 44.60 -14.75
CA VAL A 872 9.38 45.86 -15.49
C VAL A 872 10.27 45.76 -16.73
N ILE A 873 9.69 45.37 -17.86
CA ILE A 873 10.38 45.40 -19.15
C ILE A 873 10.54 46.88 -19.53
N ALA A 874 11.78 47.38 -19.45
CA ALA A 874 12.15 48.72 -19.88
C ALA A 874 12.35 48.78 -21.41
#